data_AF-A0A0L0HIP4-F1
#
_entry.id   AF-A0A0L0HIP4-F1
#
_cell.length_a   1.000
_cell.length_b   1.000
_cell.length_c   1.000
_cell.angle_alpha   90.00
_cell.angle_beta   90.00
_cell.angle_gamma   90.00
#
_symmetry.space_group_name_H-M   'P 1'
#
loop_
_entity.id
_entity.type
_entity.pdbx_description
1 polymer ?
#
loop_
_entity_poly.entity_id
_entity_poly.type
_entity_poly.pdbx_seq_one_letter_code
_entity_poly.pdbx_strand_id
1 'polypeptide(L)'
;MPPDDTSQHQTLATMSASYTREEEQFAAVDLSETGYESESWSTPALFVDYDNLDGKRGDRIPLRGRFDDDRPRHGRLDEELSEYDDAYMDDVEQPAAQGLLGGLARVAKRHAKRTVPKPAFLMCGLAVVLVLIVLASIASNGPYPDESVERSSRPNITLGHVFNYTFGPRFPLYQWENGNDGDFSFASEGSIYIQHVEQGNKSTLLQAADAVDSNGNRINFRSYKISRDLQYILLETDHEKGWRHSFFANYWVWNVADKKAEHLTTSKSDKSIPGEIGSGKVALALWSPSGHHVAWVRDNDLYVTMDAKTEVRITTDGSKDIINGIADWVYEEEVLGTHDAMWFSPGGTHLAYLKFNETLVPEYHLQYYEKNQKVSYPEEVSIKYPKPGAQNPVVSLHVATPSSPNATGLDVPVEFDMAQYFPDDDRLIVEVNWVREDAMLVRMTNRIQSHQKLFLTELKTSATGATWKSNLVRQDVVSDNGWINRLQPIVFVPPSKAVGRQNPSYLEVMEDENGYAHIAYFSTVTEVKPTAWLTSGLWEIADIVGIDGERGIVYFTSTERGPSQRHLYSVHLDGSNKHALTPPMNYSSSIILPPLEFQPNGTTAVDPDAKDIGYYTANFSPRCAYYLLQYRGPDIPWSRVVKADGSWFQDVADNQRLRDILPLYAVPKRKFFQIPSGAKSDGKGGVLNMNVQMQVPYDFDPHAKKKYPVLMRVYGGPNSQLVQQSYSVDFMTAVTSAGGFISIIVDGRGTGFMGRAYRSTVANHLGSVEVEDQIAAAQWLRQQPYVDASRIAIWGWSYGGYMATKVVEANSGLFAVGMAVAPVTDWRYYDSIYTERYMKTPRMNPEGYDKSMVREMEGFEKTKFLLVHGTADDNVHFQNTASLVWRLTGNGIRNYRVQVYTDSDHSMSAGGANREVYVLLWDFVMEAFGERRAPIGI
;
A
#
# COMPACT_ATOMS: atom_id res chain seq x y z
N MET A 1 -64.62 -4.53 -37.87
CA MET A 1 -64.64 -4.70 -39.34
C MET A 1 -63.21 -4.99 -39.77
N PRO A 2 -62.96 -6.05 -40.56
CA PRO A 2 -61.65 -6.41 -41.12
C PRO A 2 -61.45 -5.64 -42.46
N PRO A 3 -60.42 -5.87 -43.33
CA PRO A 3 -59.98 -7.15 -43.94
C PRO A 3 -58.43 -7.39 -43.82
N ASP A 4 -57.84 -8.59 -43.68
CA ASP A 4 -57.58 -9.73 -44.64
C ASP A 4 -56.09 -9.74 -45.11
N ASP A 5 -55.41 -10.86 -45.44
CA ASP A 5 -55.65 -12.32 -45.23
C ASP A 5 -54.36 -13.16 -45.54
N THR A 6 -54.31 -14.43 -45.10
CA THR A 6 -53.51 -15.59 -45.60
C THR A 6 -51.95 -15.59 -45.63
N SER A 7 -51.22 -16.72 -45.59
CA SER A 7 -51.45 -18.09 -45.02
C SER A 7 -50.19 -19.00 -45.21
N GLN A 8 -49.89 -19.89 -44.24
CA GLN A 8 -49.29 -21.25 -44.34
C GLN A 8 -48.01 -21.50 -45.23
N HIS A 9 -47.02 -22.35 -44.91
CA HIS A 9 -47.06 -23.72 -44.37
C HIS A 9 -45.72 -24.13 -43.66
N GLN A 10 -45.55 -25.42 -43.30
CA GLN A 10 -44.45 -25.97 -42.47
C GLN A 10 -43.18 -26.36 -43.26
N THR A 11 -42.01 -26.40 -42.58
CA THR A 11 -41.08 -27.57 -42.58
C THR A 11 -40.27 -27.63 -41.26
N LEU A 12 -39.85 -28.82 -40.83
CA LEU A 12 -38.89 -29.05 -39.74
C LEU A 12 -37.45 -29.19 -40.27
N ALA A 13 -36.46 -28.59 -39.58
CA ALA A 13 -35.06 -28.99 -39.68
C ALA A 13 -34.30 -28.67 -38.38
N THR A 14 -33.64 -29.66 -37.80
CA THR A 14 -32.75 -29.51 -36.63
C THR A 14 -31.33 -29.20 -37.07
N MET A 15 -30.65 -28.25 -36.42
CA MET A 15 -29.20 -28.29 -36.28
C MET A 15 -28.76 -27.63 -34.97
N SER A 16 -27.74 -28.21 -34.35
CA SER A 16 -27.19 -27.78 -33.06
C SER A 16 -26.14 -26.70 -33.23
N ALA A 17 -26.23 -25.61 -32.47
CA ALA A 17 -25.15 -24.65 -32.28
C ALA A 17 -24.90 -24.45 -30.78
N SER A 18 -23.66 -24.66 -30.35
CA SER A 18 -23.22 -24.48 -28.97
C SER A 18 -22.98 -23.00 -28.68
N TYR A 19 -23.71 -22.44 -27.71
CA TYR A 19 -23.37 -21.14 -27.11
C TYR A 19 -22.34 -21.36 -26.00
N THR A 20 -21.07 -21.10 -26.30
CA THR A 20 -20.04 -20.85 -25.29
C THR A 20 -20.29 -19.50 -24.61
N ARG A 21 -19.85 -19.38 -23.34
CA ARG A 21 -19.98 -18.16 -22.53
C ARG A 21 -18.63 -17.47 -22.43
N GLU A 22 -18.68 -16.15 -22.36
CA GLU A 22 -17.55 -15.24 -22.26
C GLU A 22 -17.73 -14.44 -20.96
N GLU A 23 -16.68 -14.39 -20.13
CA GLU A 23 -16.61 -13.59 -18.90
C GLU A 23 -15.19 -12.99 -18.76
N GLU A 24 -15.09 -11.91 -18.01
CA GLU A 24 -14.08 -10.86 -18.16
C GLU A 24 -12.83 -11.06 -17.27
N GLN A 25 -11.79 -10.26 -17.54
CA GLN A 25 -10.57 -10.24 -16.74
C GLN A 25 -10.72 -9.28 -15.55
N PHE A 26 -10.80 -9.83 -14.34
CA PHE A 26 -10.59 -9.08 -13.11
C PHE A 26 -9.12 -8.72 -12.95
N ALA A 27 -8.72 -7.61 -13.54
CA ALA A 27 -7.49 -6.92 -13.16
C ALA A 27 -7.64 -6.45 -11.72
N ALA A 28 -6.80 -6.98 -10.82
CA ALA A 28 -6.73 -6.50 -9.44
C ALA A 28 -6.15 -5.07 -9.45
N VAL A 29 -7.02 -4.06 -9.35
CA VAL A 29 -6.62 -2.66 -9.31
C VAL A 29 -5.97 -2.37 -7.96
N ASP A 30 -4.75 -1.86 -8.00
CA ASP A 30 -4.05 -1.41 -6.81
C ASP A 30 -4.72 -0.12 -6.30
N LEU A 31 -5.37 -0.19 -5.12
CA LEU A 31 -6.11 0.94 -4.53
C LEU A 31 -5.15 1.95 -3.84
N SER A 32 -4.02 2.21 -4.47
CA SER A 32 -2.90 3.03 -4.00
C SER A 32 -3.28 4.50 -3.74
N GLU A 33 -4.25 5.03 -4.49
CA GLU A 33 -4.89 6.35 -4.30
C GLU A 33 -5.50 6.53 -2.89
N THR A 34 -5.72 5.44 -2.14
CA THR A 34 -6.20 5.50 -0.75
C THR A 34 -5.08 5.71 0.28
N GLY A 35 -3.92 6.21 -0.14
CA GLY A 35 -2.83 6.60 0.78
C GLY A 35 -2.20 5.43 1.52
N TYR A 36 -2.29 4.22 0.96
CA TYR A 36 -1.59 3.04 1.45
C TYR A 36 -0.10 3.09 1.06
N GLU A 37 0.63 4.07 1.59
CA GLU A 37 2.08 3.97 1.76
C GLU A 37 2.40 2.93 2.85
N SER A 38 2.09 1.66 2.57
CA SER A 38 3.07 0.65 2.92
C SER A 38 4.31 0.97 2.10
N GLU A 39 5.40 1.38 2.75
CA GLU A 39 6.71 1.39 2.13
C GLU A 39 7.10 -0.06 1.84
N SER A 40 6.58 -0.59 0.72
CA SER A 40 7.14 -1.74 0.07
C SER A 40 8.49 -1.31 -0.52
N TRP A 41 9.49 -1.22 0.36
CA TRP A 41 10.62 -2.15 0.29
C TRP A 41 10.51 -3.05 -0.94
N SER A 42 11.22 -2.65 -1.99
CA SER A 42 10.93 -3.09 -3.36
C SER A 42 10.64 -4.59 -3.41
N THR A 43 9.47 -4.94 -3.98
CA THR A 43 9.24 -6.31 -4.43
C THR A 43 10.45 -6.69 -5.27
N PRO A 44 11.16 -7.79 -4.95
CA PRO A 44 12.40 -8.08 -5.62
C PRO A 44 12.11 -8.26 -7.10
N ALA A 45 12.63 -7.34 -7.92
CA ALA A 45 12.75 -7.57 -9.36
C ALA A 45 13.40 -8.94 -9.58
N LEU A 46 13.10 -9.62 -10.69
CA LEU A 46 13.54 -11.00 -10.92
C LEU A 46 15.07 -11.12 -11.02
N PHE A 47 15.73 -11.20 -9.86
CA PHE A 47 17.05 -11.75 -9.68
C PHE A 47 16.95 -13.27 -9.86
N VAL A 48 16.80 -13.68 -11.11
CA VAL A 48 17.18 -15.04 -11.52
C VAL A 48 18.69 -15.11 -11.35
N ASP A 49 19.12 -15.83 -10.31
CA ASP A 49 20.52 -15.94 -9.90
C ASP A 49 21.31 -16.73 -10.95
N TYR A 50 21.92 -16.02 -11.91
CA TYR A 50 22.60 -16.63 -13.06
C TYR A 50 24.08 -16.94 -12.83
N ASP A 51 24.70 -16.45 -11.75
CA ASP A 51 26.13 -16.62 -11.47
C ASP A 51 26.43 -17.87 -10.62
N ASN A 52 25.96 -19.05 -11.05
CA ASN A 52 26.33 -20.32 -10.42
C ASN A 52 26.47 -21.53 -11.39
N LEU A 53 26.79 -21.29 -12.66
CA LEU A 53 27.12 -22.35 -13.63
C LEU A 53 28.37 -22.05 -14.46
N ASP A 54 29.55 -22.04 -13.83
CA ASP A 54 30.71 -22.65 -14.50
C ASP A 54 31.75 -23.26 -13.54
N GLY A 55 32.31 -24.41 -13.94
CA GLY A 55 32.98 -25.34 -13.04
C GLY A 55 34.33 -25.87 -13.52
N LYS A 56 35.41 -25.31 -12.96
CA LYS A 56 36.81 -25.81 -12.99
C LYS A 56 37.62 -25.59 -14.29
N ARG A 57 38.46 -24.56 -14.27
CA ARG A 57 39.95 -24.59 -14.39
C ARG A 57 40.46 -23.13 -14.29
N GLY A 58 41.55 -22.78 -13.64
CA GLY A 58 42.53 -23.59 -12.91
C GLY A 58 43.94 -23.44 -13.47
N ASP A 59 44.65 -22.38 -13.07
CA ASP A 59 46.12 -22.40 -12.93
C ASP A 59 46.66 -21.22 -12.10
N ARG A 60 47.92 -21.33 -11.63
CA ARG A 60 48.67 -20.28 -10.93
C ARG A 60 49.87 -19.85 -11.78
N ILE A 61 50.27 -18.56 -11.75
CA ILE A 61 51.67 -18.08 -11.57
C ILE A 61 51.73 -16.51 -11.61
N PRO A 62 52.67 -15.85 -10.91
CA PRO A 62 52.66 -14.38 -10.68
C PRO A 62 53.74 -13.61 -11.46
N LEU A 63 53.79 -12.26 -11.35
CA LEU A 63 54.98 -11.36 -11.38
C LEU A 63 54.51 -9.88 -11.17
N ARG A 64 55.33 -8.83 -11.38
CA ARG A 64 56.10 -8.16 -10.29
C ARG A 64 56.66 -6.77 -10.69
N GLY A 65 56.37 -5.72 -9.94
CA GLY A 65 56.94 -4.35 -10.10
C GLY A 65 55.94 -3.28 -9.61
N ARG A 66 56.20 -2.33 -8.70
CA ARG A 66 57.41 -1.73 -8.06
C ARG A 66 58.10 -0.61 -8.85
N PHE A 67 57.88 0.64 -8.40
CA PHE A 67 58.85 1.72 -8.12
C PHE A 67 58.10 2.67 -7.15
N ASP A 68 58.46 2.74 -5.86
CA ASP A 68 59.52 3.59 -5.26
C ASP A 68 59.11 5.09 -5.34
N ASP A 69 58.66 5.76 -4.26
CA ASP A 69 59.32 6.11 -2.98
C ASP A 69 60.03 7.48 -3.04
N ASP A 70 59.52 8.45 -2.27
CA ASP A 70 60.40 9.38 -1.56
C ASP A 70 59.77 9.88 -0.24
N ARG A 71 60.62 10.34 0.68
CA ARG A 71 60.37 10.54 2.13
C ARG A 71 60.72 12.00 2.53
N PRO A 72 61.02 12.46 3.78
CA PRO A 72 61.14 11.76 5.08
C PRO A 72 60.68 12.45 6.40
N ARG A 73 60.34 11.59 7.39
CA ARG A 73 60.67 11.63 8.85
C ARG A 73 60.44 12.89 9.72
N HIS A 74 59.77 12.71 10.86
CA HIS A 74 60.32 12.59 12.25
C HIS A 74 59.16 12.70 13.27
N GLY A 75 59.13 12.08 14.47
CA GLY A 75 59.93 10.98 15.04
C GLY A 75 60.09 11.07 16.57
N ARG A 76 59.91 9.95 17.31
CA ARG A 76 60.15 9.75 18.79
C ARG A 76 59.19 10.48 19.76
N LEU A 77 59.07 10.12 21.06
CA LEU A 77 59.08 8.84 21.83
C LEU A 77 58.80 9.18 23.33
N ASP A 78 58.64 8.17 24.22
CA ASP A 78 58.85 8.21 25.69
C ASP A 78 57.87 9.09 26.56
N GLU A 79 57.63 8.88 27.87
CA GLU A 79 57.46 7.65 28.71
C GLU A 79 56.80 8.02 30.09
N GLU A 80 56.09 7.06 30.72
CA GLU A 80 55.84 6.79 32.17
C GLU A 80 55.47 7.83 33.30
N LEU A 81 54.70 7.29 34.29
CA LEU A 81 54.62 7.62 35.75
C LEU A 81 53.98 8.97 36.23
N SER A 82 53.47 9.14 37.47
CA SER A 82 53.34 8.26 38.67
C SER A 82 52.03 8.48 39.47
N GLU A 83 51.79 7.66 40.49
CA GLU A 83 50.73 7.79 41.53
C GLU A 83 51.07 8.84 42.62
N TYR A 84 50.10 9.19 43.49
CA TYR A 84 50.31 9.50 44.93
C TYR A 84 49.00 9.45 45.76
N ASP A 85 49.09 9.00 47.02
CA ASP A 85 48.00 8.89 48.02
C ASP A 85 47.73 10.20 48.82
N ASP A 86 46.60 10.31 49.56
CA ASP A 86 46.53 10.00 51.03
C ASP A 86 45.13 10.29 51.66
N ALA A 87 44.93 9.93 52.95
CA ALA A 87 43.64 9.83 53.66
C ALA A 87 43.44 10.84 54.84
N TYR A 88 42.77 10.41 55.95
CA TYR A 88 42.29 11.13 57.18
C TYR A 88 40.88 11.80 57.12
N MET A 89 40.01 11.81 58.16
CA MET A 89 39.78 10.88 59.30
C MET A 89 38.46 11.18 60.07
N ASP A 90 37.86 10.14 60.67
CA ASP A 90 37.08 9.98 61.94
C ASP A 90 35.82 10.79 62.40
N ASP A 91 34.93 10.00 63.06
CA ASP A 91 33.96 10.24 64.17
C ASP A 91 32.72 11.18 64.10
N VAL A 92 31.54 10.65 64.50
CA VAL A 92 30.88 10.82 65.83
C VAL A 92 29.55 10.01 65.95
N GLU A 93 29.12 9.74 67.19
CA GLU A 93 28.12 8.77 67.70
C GLU A 93 26.59 9.02 67.43
N GLN A 94 25.80 7.91 67.43
CA GLN A 94 24.53 7.58 68.19
C GLN A 94 23.36 8.62 68.35
N PRO A 95 22.12 8.26 68.85
CA PRO A 95 21.69 7.08 69.64
C PRO A 95 20.33 6.40 69.29
N ALA A 96 19.92 5.48 70.18
CA ALA A 96 18.81 4.53 70.07
C ALA A 96 17.38 5.06 70.35
N ALA A 97 16.37 4.18 70.19
CA ALA A 97 14.97 4.42 70.53
C ALA A 97 14.36 3.32 71.43
N GLN A 98 13.57 3.74 72.42
CA GLN A 98 12.57 2.93 73.16
C GLN A 98 11.20 3.14 72.47
N GLY A 99 10.14 2.33 72.61
CA GLY A 99 9.84 1.25 73.55
C GLY A 99 8.57 1.57 74.34
N LEU A 100 7.41 0.99 73.97
CA LEU A 100 6.11 1.24 74.65
C LEU A 100 5.11 0.07 74.45
N LEU A 101 4.13 -0.04 75.36
CA LEU A 101 3.23 -1.19 75.54
C LEU A 101 1.78 -0.77 75.82
N GLY A 102 0.81 -1.61 75.43
CA GLY A 102 -0.33 -1.93 76.30
C GLY A 102 -1.75 -1.65 75.79
N GLY A 103 -2.64 -2.65 75.95
CA GLY A 103 -4.11 -2.53 75.81
C GLY A 103 -4.65 -2.76 74.39
N LEU A 104 -5.86 -3.30 74.17
CA LEU A 104 -6.91 -3.85 75.05
C LEU A 104 -7.74 -4.89 74.27
N ALA A 105 -8.15 -6.01 74.90
CA ALA A 105 -9.40 -6.76 74.60
C ALA A 105 -9.57 -8.02 75.46
N ARG A 106 -10.74 -8.21 76.10
CA ARG A 106 -11.26 -9.52 76.59
C ARG A 106 -12.71 -9.40 77.07
N VAL A 107 -13.33 -10.57 77.36
CA VAL A 107 -14.74 -10.77 77.81
C VAL A 107 -15.74 -10.60 76.66
N ALA A 108 -16.65 -11.53 76.34
CA ALA A 108 -17.16 -12.73 77.03
C ALA A 108 -17.27 -13.95 76.05
N LYS A 109 -17.92 -15.11 76.29
CA LYS A 109 -18.71 -15.60 77.45
C LYS A 109 -18.54 -17.13 77.69
N ARG A 110 -19.58 -17.94 77.46
CA ARG A 110 -19.73 -19.42 77.64
C ARG A 110 -20.88 -19.89 76.71
N HIS A 111 -21.18 -21.16 76.40
CA HIS A 111 -20.81 -22.49 76.96
C HIS A 111 -20.58 -23.49 75.77
N ALA A 112 -20.62 -24.84 75.81
CA ALA A 112 -21.11 -25.86 76.76
C ALA A 112 -20.16 -27.09 76.85
N LYS A 113 -20.61 -28.32 76.52
CA LYS A 113 -19.84 -29.60 76.45
C LYS A 113 -20.49 -30.62 75.49
N ARG A 114 -19.67 -31.46 74.82
CA ARG A 114 -19.99 -32.87 74.49
C ARG A 114 -18.67 -33.67 74.32
N THR A 115 -18.75 -34.99 74.11
CA THR A 115 -17.73 -35.97 74.57
C THR A 115 -16.77 -36.56 73.52
N VAL A 116 -15.67 -37.08 74.04
CA VAL A 116 -14.49 -37.79 73.45
C VAL A 116 -14.92 -39.16 72.87
N PRO A 117 -14.32 -39.73 71.77
CA PRO A 117 -12.88 -40.00 71.64
C PRO A 117 -12.14 -39.80 70.29
N LYS A 118 -10.81 -39.88 70.40
CA LYS A 118 -9.74 -39.97 69.37
C LYS A 118 -9.51 -41.47 68.99
N PRO A 119 -8.71 -41.87 67.93
CA PRO A 119 -7.57 -41.15 67.34
C PRO A 119 -7.43 -41.25 65.79
N ALA A 120 -6.17 -41.13 65.30
CA ALA A 120 -5.70 -41.40 63.94
C ALA A 120 -5.90 -40.34 62.83
N PHE A 121 -5.29 -39.15 62.97
CA PHE A 121 -5.08 -38.23 61.82
C PHE A 121 -3.72 -37.49 61.77
N LEU A 122 -2.79 -37.75 62.70
CA LEU A 122 -1.52 -36.99 62.77
C LEU A 122 -0.37 -37.56 61.91
N MET A 123 -0.49 -38.79 61.40
CA MET A 123 0.52 -39.42 60.52
C MET A 123 0.32 -39.04 59.05
N CYS A 124 -0.93 -39.02 58.58
CA CYS A 124 -1.24 -38.69 57.18
C CYS A 124 -0.94 -37.22 56.84
N GLY A 125 -1.19 -36.28 57.77
CA GLY A 125 -0.92 -34.86 57.54
C GLY A 125 0.57 -34.57 57.29
N LEU A 126 1.46 -35.19 58.05
CA LEU A 126 2.91 -35.04 57.87
C LEU A 126 3.41 -35.67 56.58
N ALA A 127 2.87 -36.83 56.18
CA ALA A 127 3.18 -37.45 54.90
C ALA A 127 2.69 -36.61 53.71
N VAL A 128 1.47 -36.05 53.77
CA VAL A 128 0.93 -35.17 52.72
C VAL A 128 1.71 -33.86 52.64
N VAL A 129 2.10 -33.26 53.75
CA VAL A 129 2.95 -32.04 53.74
C VAL A 129 4.35 -32.35 53.17
N LEU A 130 4.97 -33.47 53.52
CA LEU A 130 6.24 -33.87 52.90
C LEU A 130 6.11 -34.16 51.41
N VAL A 131 5.04 -34.83 50.97
CA VAL A 131 4.76 -35.06 49.54
C VAL A 131 4.49 -33.74 48.81
N LEU A 132 3.77 -32.78 49.41
CA LEU A 132 3.55 -31.46 48.83
C LEU A 132 4.84 -30.62 48.76
N ILE A 133 5.73 -30.71 49.75
CA ILE A 133 7.05 -30.06 49.71
C ILE A 133 7.93 -30.70 48.64
N VAL A 134 7.96 -32.04 48.53
CA VAL A 134 8.72 -32.74 47.49
C VAL A 134 8.15 -32.45 46.09
N LEU A 135 6.82 -32.42 45.93
CA LEU A 135 6.20 -32.03 44.66
C LEU A 135 6.44 -30.55 44.33
N ALA A 136 6.48 -29.65 45.31
CA ALA A 136 6.87 -28.25 45.11
C ALA A 136 8.35 -28.12 44.68
N SER A 137 9.27 -28.88 45.29
CA SER A 137 10.68 -28.91 44.89
C SER A 137 10.92 -29.61 43.54
N ILE A 138 10.07 -30.56 43.14
CA ILE A 138 10.11 -31.15 41.79
C ILE A 138 9.49 -30.19 40.77
N ALA A 139 8.47 -29.41 41.14
CA ALA A 139 7.91 -28.36 40.30
C ALA A 139 8.87 -27.15 40.14
N SER A 140 9.71 -26.84 41.14
CA SER A 140 10.72 -25.78 41.05
C SER A 140 12.02 -26.21 40.35
N ASN A 141 12.35 -27.51 40.37
CA ASN A 141 13.63 -28.03 39.86
C ASN A 141 13.49 -29.01 38.68
N GLY A 142 12.29 -29.12 38.09
CA GLY A 142 12.13 -29.72 36.77
C GLY A 142 12.80 -28.83 35.70
N PRO A 143 13.28 -29.38 34.57
CA PRO A 143 13.96 -28.62 33.52
C PRO A 143 12.96 -27.84 32.65
N TYR A 144 12.20 -26.94 33.26
CA TYR A 144 11.68 -25.77 32.57
C TYR A 144 12.83 -24.79 32.38
N PRO A 145 13.04 -24.23 31.17
CA PRO A 145 14.00 -23.14 31.00
C PRO A 145 13.55 -21.94 31.84
N ASP A 146 14.50 -21.33 32.55
CA ASP A 146 14.20 -20.18 33.41
C ASP A 146 13.95 -18.93 32.54
N GLU A 147 12.68 -18.68 32.22
CA GLU A 147 12.25 -17.48 31.49
C GLU A 147 12.77 -16.18 32.10
N SER A 148 13.03 -16.13 33.42
CA SER A 148 13.53 -14.91 34.06
C SER A 148 14.98 -14.60 33.67
N VAL A 149 15.76 -15.63 33.31
CA VAL A 149 17.15 -15.52 32.85
C VAL A 149 17.24 -15.38 31.32
N GLU A 150 16.31 -15.95 30.55
CA GLU A 150 16.23 -15.71 29.09
C GLU A 150 15.82 -14.27 28.73
N ARG A 151 15.10 -13.56 29.61
CA ARG A 151 14.55 -12.22 29.32
C ARG A 151 15.57 -11.12 28.99
N SER A 152 16.86 -11.34 29.23
CA SER A 152 17.93 -10.38 28.92
C SER A 152 19.02 -10.90 27.97
N SER A 153 18.86 -12.06 27.35
CA SER A 153 19.91 -12.69 26.53
C SER A 153 19.68 -12.66 25.01
N ARG A 154 18.47 -12.33 24.55
CA ARG A 154 18.12 -12.35 23.12
C ARG A 154 18.67 -11.10 22.40
N PRO A 155 19.33 -11.24 21.22
CA PRO A 155 19.77 -10.09 20.42
C PRO A 155 18.62 -9.20 19.96
N ASN A 156 18.89 -7.90 19.87
CA ASN A 156 17.93 -6.90 19.37
C ASN A 156 17.84 -6.90 17.84
N ILE A 157 16.68 -6.53 17.32
CA ILE A 157 16.48 -6.25 15.88
C ILE A 157 17.11 -4.88 15.58
N THR A 158 18.09 -4.85 14.67
CA THR A 158 18.80 -3.63 14.23
C THR A 158 18.36 -3.17 12.84
N LEU A 159 18.74 -1.95 12.43
CA LEU A 159 18.53 -1.45 11.07
C LEU A 159 19.09 -2.39 9.99
N GLY A 160 20.27 -2.98 10.19
CA GLY A 160 20.82 -3.96 9.23
C GLY A 160 19.95 -5.20 9.05
N HIS A 161 19.24 -5.67 10.08
CA HIS A 161 18.28 -6.77 9.94
C HIS A 161 17.06 -6.38 9.10
N VAL A 162 16.64 -5.11 9.16
CA VAL A 162 15.55 -4.54 8.36
C VAL A 162 16.01 -4.40 6.90
N PHE A 163 17.13 -3.71 6.66
CA PHE A 163 17.69 -3.50 5.32
C PHE A 163 18.05 -4.81 4.60
N ASN A 164 18.54 -5.83 5.33
CA ASN A 164 18.86 -7.14 4.78
C ASN A 164 17.64 -8.09 4.70
N TYR A 165 16.42 -7.58 4.89
CA TYR A 165 15.15 -8.33 4.88
C TYR A 165 15.18 -9.62 5.72
N THR A 166 15.87 -9.61 6.86
CA THR A 166 16.11 -10.83 7.64
C THR A 166 14.80 -11.46 8.11
N PHE A 167 13.84 -10.61 8.47
CA PHE A 167 12.50 -10.98 8.92
C PHE A 167 11.39 -10.73 7.88
N GLY A 168 11.76 -10.53 6.60
CA GLY A 168 10.81 -10.31 5.52
C GLY A 168 9.99 -11.57 5.20
N PRO A 169 8.64 -11.48 5.11
CA PRO A 169 7.80 -12.62 4.75
C PRO A 169 7.90 -12.93 3.25
N ARG A 170 7.82 -14.21 2.91
CA ARG A 170 7.72 -14.71 1.54
C ARG A 170 6.27 -15.07 1.23
N PHE A 171 5.84 -14.71 0.03
CA PHE A 171 4.53 -15.03 -0.52
C PHE A 171 4.73 -15.74 -1.88
N PRO A 172 3.84 -16.66 -2.28
CA PRO A 172 3.89 -17.24 -3.62
C PRO A 172 3.54 -16.18 -4.67
N LEU A 173 4.24 -16.19 -5.80
CA LEU A 173 3.90 -15.42 -6.99
C LEU A 173 3.11 -16.33 -7.94
N TYR A 174 1.80 -16.41 -7.76
CA TYR A 174 0.89 -17.10 -8.68
C TYR A 174 0.16 -16.05 -9.51
N GLN A 175 0.32 -16.11 -10.82
CA GLN A 175 -0.52 -15.37 -11.77
C GLN A 175 -1.62 -16.32 -12.23
N TRP A 176 -2.89 -15.98 -12.01
CA TRP A 176 -4.00 -16.82 -12.47
C TRP A 176 -4.10 -16.79 -13.99
N GLU A 177 -4.24 -17.97 -14.59
CA GLU A 177 -4.24 -18.13 -16.03
C GLU A 177 -5.61 -18.46 -16.60
N ASN A 178 -5.71 -18.26 -17.91
CA ASN A 178 -6.98 -18.13 -18.61
C ASN A 178 -7.51 -19.42 -19.27
N GLY A 179 -6.85 -20.56 -19.03
CA GLY A 179 -7.23 -21.88 -19.54
C GLY A 179 -8.33 -22.54 -18.71
N ASN A 180 -7.96 -23.52 -17.89
CA ASN A 180 -8.85 -24.04 -16.86
C ASN A 180 -8.89 -23.05 -15.70
N ASP A 181 -10.06 -22.86 -15.09
CA ASP A 181 -10.12 -22.04 -13.88
C ASP A 181 -9.40 -22.79 -12.75
N GLY A 182 -8.42 -22.14 -12.13
CA GLY A 182 -7.44 -22.81 -11.26
C GLY A 182 -6.11 -23.17 -11.93
N ASP A 183 -5.92 -22.90 -13.23
CA ASP A 183 -4.57 -22.83 -13.81
C ASP A 183 -3.86 -21.55 -13.35
N PHE A 184 -2.56 -21.64 -13.06
CA PHE A 184 -1.70 -20.50 -12.74
C PHE A 184 -0.32 -20.65 -13.38
N SER A 185 0.34 -19.53 -13.67
CA SER A 185 1.72 -19.50 -14.17
C SER A 185 2.71 -19.03 -13.10
N PHE A 186 3.97 -19.42 -13.31
CA PHE A 186 5.12 -18.93 -12.55
C PHE A 186 6.42 -19.09 -13.36
N ALA A 187 7.37 -18.17 -13.14
CA ALA A 187 8.75 -18.30 -13.63
C ALA A 187 9.67 -18.97 -12.61
N SER A 188 10.64 -19.75 -13.08
CA SER A 188 11.74 -20.30 -12.28
C SER A 188 12.95 -20.55 -13.17
N GLU A 189 14.14 -20.14 -12.75
CA GLU A 189 15.41 -20.33 -13.50
C GLU A 189 15.36 -19.80 -14.95
N GLY A 190 14.59 -18.73 -15.19
CA GLY A 190 14.36 -18.14 -16.51
C GLY A 190 13.40 -18.93 -17.42
N SER A 191 12.82 -20.03 -16.94
CA SER A 191 11.78 -20.81 -17.63
C SER A 191 10.40 -20.44 -17.10
N ILE A 192 9.37 -20.49 -17.95
CA ILE A 192 7.98 -20.18 -17.58
C ILE A 192 7.16 -21.48 -17.61
N TYR A 193 6.42 -21.71 -16.53
CA TYR A 193 5.58 -22.89 -16.34
C TYR A 193 4.11 -22.50 -16.11
N ILE A 194 3.20 -23.42 -16.43
CA ILE A 194 1.79 -23.37 -16.05
C ILE A 194 1.40 -24.66 -15.32
N GLN A 195 0.53 -24.56 -14.31
CA GLN A 195 0.09 -25.67 -13.47
C GLN A 195 -1.36 -25.45 -12.98
N HIS A 196 -2.15 -26.52 -12.90
CA HIS A 196 -3.48 -26.48 -12.27
C HIS A 196 -3.36 -26.73 -10.76
N VAL A 197 -4.05 -25.97 -9.91
CA VAL A 197 -3.90 -26.03 -8.44
C VAL A 197 -4.15 -27.40 -7.82
N GLU A 198 -5.15 -28.17 -8.27
CA GLU A 198 -5.39 -29.54 -7.77
C GLU A 198 -4.44 -30.59 -8.39
N GLN A 199 -3.49 -30.21 -9.25
CA GLN A 199 -2.61 -31.14 -9.98
C GLN A 199 -1.13 -30.87 -9.71
N GLY A 200 -0.37 -31.91 -9.34
CA GLY A 200 1.08 -31.79 -9.07
C GLY A 200 1.98 -31.68 -10.32
N ASN A 201 1.41 -31.74 -11.52
CA ASN A 201 2.16 -31.71 -12.79
C ASN A 201 2.17 -30.29 -13.37
N LYS A 202 3.36 -29.78 -13.72
CA LYS A 202 3.54 -28.52 -14.45
C LYS A 202 3.89 -28.76 -15.91
N SER A 203 3.45 -27.86 -16.78
CA SER A 203 3.80 -27.81 -18.21
C SER A 203 4.74 -26.64 -18.47
N THR A 204 5.76 -26.83 -19.31
CA THR A 204 6.66 -25.74 -19.73
C THR A 204 6.04 -24.96 -20.89
N LEU A 205 5.90 -23.64 -20.75
CA LEU A 205 5.50 -22.73 -21.84
C LEU A 205 6.71 -22.06 -22.50
N LEU A 206 7.76 -21.79 -21.73
CA LEU A 206 9.05 -21.30 -22.22
C LEU A 206 10.19 -22.00 -21.46
N GLN A 207 11.20 -22.47 -22.19
CA GLN A 207 12.42 -23.05 -21.62
C GLN A 207 13.55 -22.02 -21.70
N ALA A 208 14.26 -21.76 -20.59
CA ALA A 208 15.26 -20.69 -20.47
C ALA A 208 16.47 -20.76 -21.44
N ALA A 209 16.63 -21.90 -22.14
CA ALA A 209 17.67 -22.16 -23.14
C ALA A 209 17.17 -21.96 -24.59
N ASP A 210 15.85 -22.00 -24.82
CA ASP A 210 15.25 -21.78 -26.14
C ASP A 210 14.94 -20.28 -26.37
N ALA A 211 14.94 -19.46 -25.30
CA ALA A 211 14.70 -18.02 -25.33
C ALA A 211 15.91 -17.23 -25.85
N VAL A 212 16.11 -17.26 -27.17
CA VAL A 212 17.21 -16.58 -27.88
C VAL A 212 16.70 -15.69 -29.04
N ASP A 213 17.48 -14.68 -29.39
CA ASP A 213 17.25 -13.82 -30.55
C ASP A 213 17.61 -14.53 -31.88
N SER A 214 17.41 -13.82 -33.00
CA SER A 214 17.76 -14.32 -34.35
C SER A 214 19.26 -14.55 -34.59
N ASN A 215 20.13 -14.13 -33.67
CA ASN A 215 21.58 -14.30 -33.71
C ASN A 215 22.07 -15.39 -32.74
N GLY A 216 21.19 -15.93 -31.88
CA GLY A 216 21.52 -16.88 -30.81
C GLY A 216 21.93 -16.23 -29.46
N ASN A 217 21.79 -14.91 -29.31
CA ASN A 217 21.96 -14.23 -28.02
C ASN A 217 20.77 -14.52 -27.10
N ARG A 218 21.01 -14.61 -25.80
CA ARG A 218 19.95 -14.89 -24.81
C ARG A 218 19.02 -13.68 -24.60
N ILE A 219 17.71 -13.93 -24.60
CA ILE A 219 16.69 -12.93 -24.25
C ILE A 219 16.56 -12.91 -22.71
N ASN A 220 17.14 -11.89 -22.08
CA ASN A 220 17.07 -11.68 -20.64
C ASN A 220 15.86 -10.80 -20.31
N PHE A 221 14.72 -11.42 -19.99
CA PHE A 221 13.47 -10.72 -19.68
C PHE A 221 13.31 -10.42 -18.17
N ARG A 222 12.71 -9.27 -17.86
CA ARG A 222 12.38 -8.83 -16.49
C ARG A 222 10.98 -9.30 -16.06
N SER A 223 10.02 -9.26 -16.97
CA SER A 223 8.62 -9.66 -16.73
C SER A 223 8.08 -10.45 -17.91
N TYR A 224 6.92 -11.09 -17.72
CA TYR A 224 6.17 -11.74 -18.80
C TYR A 224 4.65 -11.56 -18.63
N LYS A 225 3.90 -11.64 -19.73
CA LYS A 225 2.43 -11.76 -19.77
C LYS A 225 2.03 -12.82 -20.81
N ILE A 226 1.10 -13.73 -20.50
CA ILE A 226 0.67 -14.80 -21.41
C ILE A 226 -0.62 -14.39 -22.16
N SER A 227 -0.79 -14.81 -23.42
CA SER A 227 -2.00 -14.56 -24.22
C SER A 227 -3.22 -15.33 -23.69
N ARG A 228 -4.45 -14.86 -23.98
CA ARG A 228 -5.70 -15.48 -23.47
C ARG A 228 -5.82 -16.97 -23.86
N ASP A 229 -5.30 -17.31 -25.04
CA ASP A 229 -5.30 -18.65 -25.62
C ASP A 229 -4.06 -19.49 -25.28
N LEU A 230 -3.16 -18.98 -24.44
CA LEU A 230 -1.90 -19.61 -24.02
C LEU A 230 -0.91 -19.95 -25.16
N GLN A 231 -1.14 -19.45 -26.39
CA GLN A 231 -0.27 -19.73 -27.55
C GLN A 231 0.99 -18.85 -27.57
N TYR A 232 0.94 -17.68 -26.92
CA TYR A 232 2.02 -16.70 -26.95
C TYR A 232 2.34 -16.11 -25.57
N ILE A 233 3.55 -15.58 -25.43
CA ILE A 233 4.02 -14.87 -24.23
C ILE A 233 4.71 -13.57 -24.66
N LEU A 234 4.31 -12.43 -24.10
CA LEU A 234 5.08 -11.19 -24.15
C LEU A 234 6.19 -11.27 -23.12
N LEU A 235 7.43 -11.02 -23.54
CA LEU A 235 8.62 -10.96 -22.68
C LEU A 235 9.17 -9.53 -22.69
N GLU A 236 9.29 -8.92 -21.52
CA GLU A 236 9.75 -7.53 -21.33
C GLU A 236 11.28 -7.49 -21.19
N THR A 237 11.99 -6.76 -22.06
CA THR A 237 13.44 -6.53 -21.97
C THR A 237 13.77 -5.03 -21.93
N ASP A 238 14.99 -4.71 -21.51
CA ASP A 238 15.55 -3.34 -21.60
C ASP A 238 14.75 -2.26 -20.83
N HIS A 239 14.03 -2.66 -19.78
CA HIS A 239 13.20 -1.81 -18.94
C HIS A 239 13.95 -0.57 -18.42
N GLU A 240 13.37 0.59 -18.66
CA GLU A 240 13.80 1.92 -18.24
C GLU A 240 12.66 2.58 -17.46
N LYS A 241 12.87 2.98 -16.19
CA LYS A 241 11.84 3.61 -15.36
C LYS A 241 11.48 4.98 -15.94
N GLY A 242 10.19 5.27 -16.06
CA GLY A 242 9.65 6.62 -16.24
C GLY A 242 9.39 7.26 -14.88
N TRP A 243 8.10 7.42 -14.55
CA TRP A 243 7.65 7.93 -13.25
C TRP A 243 7.40 6.77 -12.28
N ARG A 244 6.31 6.76 -11.50
CA ARG A 244 6.05 5.75 -10.46
C ARG A 244 5.57 4.41 -11.02
N HIS A 245 4.67 4.45 -11.98
CA HIS A 245 4.08 3.29 -12.65
C HIS A 245 4.59 3.15 -14.08
N SER A 246 4.82 4.25 -14.80
CA SER A 246 5.31 4.24 -16.17
C SER A 246 6.75 3.76 -16.31
N PHE A 247 6.99 3.01 -17.40
CA PHE A 247 8.30 2.54 -17.81
C PHE A 247 8.33 2.34 -19.32
N PHE A 248 9.52 2.17 -19.87
CA PHE A 248 9.73 1.93 -21.29
C PHE A 248 10.56 0.66 -21.49
N ALA A 249 10.11 -0.23 -22.36
CA ALA A 249 10.72 -1.52 -22.60
C ALA A 249 10.78 -1.86 -24.09
N ASN A 250 11.60 -2.85 -24.42
CA ASN A 250 11.45 -3.63 -25.63
C ASN A 250 10.61 -4.88 -25.31
N TYR A 251 9.84 -5.37 -26.28
CA TYR A 251 9.04 -6.58 -26.12
C TYR A 251 9.36 -7.62 -27.19
N TRP A 252 9.42 -8.87 -26.76
CA TRP A 252 9.48 -10.05 -27.61
C TRP A 252 8.17 -10.82 -27.48
N VAL A 253 7.65 -11.30 -28.60
CA VAL A 253 6.50 -12.20 -28.66
C VAL A 253 7.03 -13.62 -28.87
N TRP A 254 6.98 -14.42 -27.82
CA TRP A 254 7.35 -15.83 -27.83
C TRP A 254 6.15 -16.68 -28.26
N ASN A 255 6.33 -17.51 -29.30
CA ASN A 255 5.37 -18.53 -29.71
C ASN A 255 5.70 -19.86 -29.00
N VAL A 256 4.74 -20.36 -28.22
CA VAL A 256 4.89 -21.57 -27.38
C VAL A 256 5.05 -22.85 -28.21
N ALA A 257 4.39 -22.92 -29.37
CA ALA A 257 4.41 -24.10 -30.25
C ALA A 257 5.65 -24.12 -31.17
N ASP A 258 5.98 -22.99 -31.80
CA ASP A 258 7.14 -22.87 -32.70
C ASP A 258 8.48 -22.75 -31.95
N LYS A 259 8.45 -22.46 -30.64
CA LYS A 259 9.61 -22.18 -29.79
C LYS A 259 10.52 -21.08 -30.33
N LYS A 260 9.93 -19.91 -30.63
CA LYS A 260 10.64 -18.76 -31.19
C LYS A 260 10.14 -17.45 -30.59
N ALA A 261 11.07 -16.52 -30.41
CA ALA A 261 10.77 -15.12 -30.12
C ALA A 261 10.92 -14.27 -31.39
N GLU A 262 9.94 -13.40 -31.65
CA GLU A 262 10.00 -12.34 -32.66
C GLU A 262 9.81 -10.99 -31.92
N HIS A 263 10.35 -9.88 -32.43
CA HIS A 263 10.10 -8.57 -31.79
C HIS A 263 8.64 -8.13 -31.98
N LEU A 264 8.03 -7.54 -30.94
CA LEU A 264 6.69 -6.96 -31.02
C LEU A 264 6.61 -5.82 -32.05
N THR A 265 7.66 -5.01 -32.12
CA THR A 265 7.79 -3.88 -33.04
C THR A 265 8.52 -4.31 -34.33
N THR A 266 7.84 -4.24 -35.47
CA THR A 266 8.41 -4.55 -36.79
C THR A 266 8.86 -3.28 -37.51
N SER A 267 8.16 -2.16 -37.31
CA SER A 267 8.55 -0.86 -37.84
C SER A 267 9.58 -0.16 -36.95
N LYS A 268 10.41 0.67 -37.58
CA LYS A 268 11.27 1.62 -36.86
C LYS A 268 10.43 2.80 -36.38
N SER A 269 10.80 3.38 -35.24
CA SER A 269 10.34 4.71 -34.86
C SER A 269 10.65 5.73 -35.95
N ASP A 270 9.71 6.63 -36.21
CA ASP A 270 9.87 7.82 -37.04
C ASP A 270 9.97 9.13 -36.21
N LYS A 271 9.89 9.02 -34.88
CA LYS A 271 9.82 10.14 -33.93
C LYS A 271 10.91 10.14 -32.85
N SER A 272 11.68 9.06 -32.71
CA SER A 272 12.69 8.90 -31.65
C SER A 272 13.77 9.99 -31.67
N ILE A 273 13.85 10.75 -30.58
CA ILE A 273 14.90 11.74 -30.31
C ILE A 273 16.06 11.05 -29.54
N PRO A 274 17.30 11.00 -30.06
CA PRO A 274 18.40 10.31 -29.39
C PRO A 274 18.80 10.96 -28.06
N GLY A 275 18.71 10.20 -26.97
CA GLY A 275 19.06 10.65 -25.61
C GLY A 275 17.88 11.07 -24.73
N GLU A 276 16.66 11.10 -25.27
CA GLU A 276 15.44 11.29 -24.50
C GLU A 276 14.96 9.96 -23.87
N ILE A 277 14.40 10.03 -22.65
CA ILE A 277 13.96 8.85 -21.88
C ILE A 277 12.88 8.10 -22.68
N GLY A 278 13.01 6.77 -22.77
CA GLY A 278 12.01 5.93 -23.44
C GLY A 278 11.89 6.08 -24.96
N SER A 279 12.69 6.96 -25.57
CA SER A 279 12.66 7.30 -27.00
C SER A 279 12.78 6.06 -27.90
N GLY A 280 11.79 5.84 -28.77
CA GLY A 280 11.72 4.68 -29.66
C GLY A 280 11.43 3.32 -29.00
N LYS A 281 11.25 3.26 -27.67
CA LYS A 281 10.82 2.07 -26.92
C LYS A 281 9.29 2.03 -26.77
N VAL A 282 8.77 0.88 -26.35
CA VAL A 282 7.35 0.70 -26.05
C VAL A 282 7.07 1.12 -24.60
N ALA A 283 6.13 2.03 -24.40
CA ALA A 283 5.71 2.56 -23.10
C ALA A 283 4.64 1.69 -22.40
N LEU A 284 3.91 0.89 -23.18
CA LEU A 284 2.90 -0.04 -22.68
C LEU A 284 2.65 -1.14 -23.72
N ALA A 285 2.49 -2.39 -23.28
CA ALA A 285 1.96 -3.50 -24.08
C ALA A 285 0.91 -4.31 -23.29
N LEU A 286 -0.27 -4.49 -23.90
CA LEU A 286 -1.42 -5.23 -23.37
C LEU A 286 -1.87 -6.32 -24.37
N TRP A 287 -2.04 -7.55 -23.88
CA TRP A 287 -2.77 -8.57 -24.61
C TRP A 287 -4.27 -8.22 -24.68
N SER A 288 -4.90 -8.57 -25.78
CA SER A 288 -6.37 -8.62 -25.89
C SER A 288 -6.95 -9.65 -24.89
N PRO A 289 -8.12 -9.37 -24.28
CA PRO A 289 -8.85 -10.32 -23.44
C PRO A 289 -9.42 -11.51 -24.22
N SER A 290 -9.30 -11.50 -25.56
CA SER A 290 -9.55 -12.63 -26.46
C SER A 290 -8.32 -12.91 -27.36
N GLY A 291 -8.03 -14.19 -27.62
CA GLY A 291 -6.95 -14.60 -28.53
C GLY A 291 -5.56 -14.06 -28.16
N HIS A 292 -4.87 -13.47 -29.15
CA HIS A 292 -3.47 -13.03 -29.09
C HIS A 292 -3.19 -11.79 -29.95
N HIS A 293 -4.08 -10.79 -29.93
CA HIS A 293 -3.75 -9.44 -30.40
C HIS A 293 -3.04 -8.65 -29.30
N VAL A 294 -2.11 -7.75 -29.64
CA VAL A 294 -1.41 -6.87 -28.68
C VAL A 294 -1.67 -5.42 -29.01
N ALA A 295 -2.23 -4.63 -28.09
CA ALA A 295 -2.21 -3.17 -28.17
C ALA A 295 -0.96 -2.64 -27.48
N TRP A 296 -0.29 -1.65 -28.07
CA TRP A 296 0.93 -1.07 -27.52
C TRP A 296 1.15 0.38 -27.94
N VAL A 297 1.91 1.13 -27.14
CA VAL A 297 2.18 2.56 -27.35
C VAL A 297 3.69 2.82 -27.47
N ARG A 298 4.09 3.63 -28.46
CA ARG A 298 5.47 4.08 -28.68
C ARG A 298 5.47 5.48 -29.28
N ASP A 299 6.40 6.33 -28.86
CA ASP A 299 6.51 7.73 -29.29
C ASP A 299 5.16 8.48 -29.23
N ASN A 300 4.38 8.19 -28.17
CA ASN A 300 3.03 8.69 -27.91
C ASN A 300 1.96 8.38 -28.98
N ASP A 301 2.24 7.46 -29.91
CA ASP A 301 1.25 6.86 -30.81
C ASP A 301 0.83 5.45 -30.38
N LEU A 302 -0.45 5.15 -30.62
CA LEU A 302 -1.08 3.86 -30.40
C LEU A 302 -0.91 2.94 -31.62
N TYR A 303 -0.57 1.68 -31.36
CA TYR A 303 -0.40 0.60 -32.32
C TYR A 303 -1.16 -0.66 -31.85
N VAL A 304 -1.51 -1.53 -32.79
CA VAL A 304 -1.99 -2.89 -32.51
C VAL A 304 -1.27 -3.88 -33.42
N THR A 305 -0.73 -4.95 -32.84
CA THR A 305 -0.18 -6.10 -33.56
C THR A 305 -1.24 -7.20 -33.59
N MET A 306 -1.88 -7.40 -34.75
CA MET A 306 -2.84 -8.49 -35.00
C MET A 306 -2.11 -9.82 -35.23
N ASP A 307 -2.76 -10.94 -34.90
CA ASP A 307 -2.24 -12.31 -35.08
C ASP A 307 -0.78 -12.50 -34.62
N ALA A 308 -0.40 -11.81 -33.53
CA ALA A 308 0.97 -11.72 -33.00
C ALA A 308 2.06 -11.20 -33.98
N LYS A 309 1.71 -10.75 -35.20
CA LYS A 309 2.69 -10.45 -36.27
C LYS A 309 2.38 -9.24 -37.16
N THR A 310 1.12 -8.84 -37.32
CA THR A 310 0.73 -7.77 -38.26
C THR A 310 0.56 -6.45 -37.53
N GLU A 311 1.58 -5.61 -37.57
CA GLU A 311 1.59 -4.28 -36.96
C GLU A 311 0.70 -3.28 -37.72
N VAL A 312 -0.18 -2.60 -36.97
CA VAL A 312 -1.08 -1.54 -37.45
C VAL A 312 -0.90 -0.32 -36.56
N ARG A 313 -0.59 0.85 -37.15
CA ARG A 313 -0.53 2.13 -36.44
C ARG A 313 -1.92 2.75 -36.42
N ILE A 314 -2.44 3.07 -35.24
CA ILE A 314 -3.79 3.62 -35.04
C ILE A 314 -3.76 5.15 -35.08
N THR A 315 -2.86 5.79 -34.32
CA THR A 315 -2.70 7.25 -34.28
C THR A 315 -1.41 7.70 -34.96
N THR A 316 -1.36 8.95 -35.41
CA THR A 316 -0.16 9.53 -36.03
C THR A 316 0.27 10.87 -35.46
N ASP A 317 -0.48 11.43 -34.50
CA ASP A 317 -0.29 12.77 -33.93
C ASP A 317 0.35 12.77 -32.53
N GLY A 318 0.77 11.60 -32.02
CA GLY A 318 1.60 11.49 -30.82
C GLY A 318 2.82 12.41 -30.87
N SER A 319 3.08 13.16 -29.81
CA SER A 319 4.16 14.14 -29.72
C SER A 319 4.47 14.45 -28.25
N LYS A 320 5.38 15.40 -27.97
CA LYS A 320 5.69 15.82 -26.58
C LYS A 320 4.43 16.28 -25.82
N ASP A 321 3.48 16.90 -26.52
CA ASP A 321 2.29 17.52 -25.92
C ASP A 321 0.98 16.76 -26.21
N ILE A 322 1.02 15.66 -26.97
CA ILE A 322 -0.16 14.84 -27.33
C ILE A 322 0.16 13.37 -27.06
N ILE A 323 -0.61 12.75 -26.17
CA ILE A 323 -0.39 11.38 -25.68
C ILE A 323 -1.62 10.52 -25.98
N ASN A 324 -1.42 9.34 -26.58
CA ASN A 324 -2.50 8.40 -26.93
C ASN A 324 -2.29 7.06 -26.20
N GLY A 325 -3.24 6.66 -25.35
CA GLY A 325 -3.33 5.30 -24.78
C GLY A 325 -2.46 5.00 -23.54
N ILE A 326 -1.54 5.90 -23.17
CA ILE A 326 -0.93 5.93 -21.83
C ILE A 326 -1.33 7.21 -21.12
N ALA A 327 -1.31 7.20 -19.78
CA ALA A 327 -1.55 8.38 -18.97
C ALA A 327 -0.44 9.44 -19.12
N ASP A 328 -0.79 10.70 -18.89
CA ASP A 328 0.18 11.73 -18.49
C ASP A 328 0.54 11.61 -17.00
N TRP A 329 1.52 12.39 -16.51
CA TRP A 329 2.00 12.30 -15.12
C TRP A 329 0.88 12.46 -14.09
N VAL A 330 -0.05 13.41 -14.27
CA VAL A 330 -1.08 13.69 -13.26
C VAL A 330 -2.25 12.70 -13.36
N TYR A 331 -2.50 12.10 -14.53
CA TYR A 331 -3.44 10.99 -14.66
C TYR A 331 -2.89 9.67 -14.10
N GLU A 332 -1.59 9.42 -14.27
CA GLU A 332 -0.90 8.24 -13.74
C GLU A 332 -0.99 8.21 -12.20
N GLU A 333 -0.60 9.30 -11.55
CA GLU A 333 -0.48 9.42 -10.10
C GLU A 333 -1.83 9.61 -9.38
N GLU A 334 -2.74 10.42 -9.94
CA GLU A 334 -3.84 11.02 -9.16
C GLU A 334 -5.24 10.85 -9.76
N VAL A 335 -5.40 10.17 -10.90
CA VAL A 335 -6.72 9.93 -11.54
C VAL A 335 -7.01 8.46 -11.84
N LEU A 336 -5.99 7.71 -12.27
CA LEU A 336 -6.13 6.31 -12.65
C LEU A 336 -5.48 5.36 -11.65
N GLY A 337 -4.33 5.73 -11.06
CA GLY A 337 -3.47 4.86 -10.25
C GLY A 337 -2.62 3.89 -11.08
N THR A 338 -2.42 4.21 -12.37
CA THR A 338 -1.69 3.38 -13.35
C THR A 338 -1.37 4.21 -14.60
N HIS A 339 -0.34 3.81 -15.35
CA HIS A 339 -0.02 4.38 -16.65
C HIS A 339 -0.91 3.82 -17.80
N ASP A 340 -1.70 2.78 -17.53
CA ASP A 340 -2.63 2.16 -18.48
C ASP A 340 -3.85 3.06 -18.75
N ALA A 341 -3.96 3.58 -19.98
CA ALA A 341 -5.10 4.38 -20.42
C ALA A 341 -5.80 3.79 -21.68
N MET A 342 -5.85 2.45 -21.76
CA MET A 342 -6.55 1.69 -22.79
C MET A 342 -7.36 0.53 -22.20
N TRP A 343 -8.51 0.23 -22.79
CA TRP A 343 -9.39 -0.87 -22.40
C TRP A 343 -9.95 -1.55 -23.65
N PHE A 344 -9.61 -2.82 -23.86
CA PHE A 344 -10.25 -3.66 -24.88
C PHE A 344 -11.69 -3.98 -24.50
N SER A 345 -12.58 -4.13 -25.49
CA SER A 345 -13.87 -4.80 -25.28
C SER A 345 -13.65 -6.26 -24.87
N PRO A 346 -14.58 -6.91 -24.13
CA PRO A 346 -14.43 -8.29 -23.65
C PRO A 346 -14.01 -9.32 -24.72
N GLY A 347 -14.51 -9.18 -25.95
CA GLY A 347 -14.17 -9.99 -27.12
C GLY A 347 -12.99 -9.48 -27.95
N GLY A 348 -12.33 -8.39 -27.54
CA GLY A 348 -11.14 -7.82 -28.20
C GLY A 348 -11.40 -7.13 -29.54
N THR A 349 -12.66 -6.91 -29.91
CA THR A 349 -13.04 -6.34 -31.23
C THR A 349 -12.83 -4.83 -31.33
N HIS A 350 -12.94 -4.13 -30.19
CA HIS A 350 -12.73 -2.69 -30.04
C HIS A 350 -11.72 -2.39 -28.94
N LEU A 351 -11.10 -1.22 -29.01
CA LEU A 351 -10.13 -0.72 -28.03
C LEU A 351 -10.47 0.74 -27.69
N ALA A 352 -11.07 0.97 -26.52
CA ALA A 352 -11.24 2.31 -25.98
C ALA A 352 -9.91 2.83 -25.43
N TYR A 353 -9.60 4.11 -25.60
CA TYR A 353 -8.40 4.71 -25.02
C TYR A 353 -8.57 6.21 -24.74
N LEU A 354 -7.81 6.74 -23.78
CA LEU A 354 -7.75 8.17 -23.53
C LEU A 354 -6.64 8.84 -24.37
N LYS A 355 -6.96 10.04 -24.83
CA LYS A 355 -6.05 10.95 -25.51
C LYS A 355 -5.92 12.24 -24.72
N PHE A 356 -4.70 12.58 -24.36
CA PHE A 356 -4.35 13.74 -23.55
C PHE A 356 -3.70 14.83 -24.40
N ASN A 357 -3.97 16.08 -24.05
CA ASN A 357 -3.33 17.25 -24.64
C ASN A 357 -2.76 18.14 -23.54
N GLU A 358 -1.44 18.20 -23.48
CA GLU A 358 -0.62 18.88 -22.47
C GLU A 358 -0.04 20.22 -22.96
N THR A 359 -0.46 20.69 -24.14
CA THR A 359 0.08 21.92 -24.79
C THR A 359 -0.02 23.17 -23.89
N LEU A 360 -0.98 23.19 -22.96
CA LEU A 360 -1.20 24.27 -22.00
C LEU A 360 -0.80 23.94 -20.57
N VAL A 361 -0.35 22.71 -20.29
CA VAL A 361 0.11 22.27 -18.97
C VAL A 361 1.52 22.83 -18.73
N PRO A 362 1.78 23.55 -17.61
CA PRO A 362 3.10 24.08 -17.30
C PRO A 362 4.14 22.97 -17.10
N GLU A 363 5.39 23.27 -17.44
CA GLU A 363 6.53 22.39 -17.20
C GLU A 363 7.24 22.75 -15.89
N TYR A 364 7.59 21.73 -15.11
CA TYR A 364 8.55 21.83 -14.01
C TYR A 364 9.88 21.21 -14.43
N HIS A 365 10.99 21.80 -13.99
CA HIS A 365 12.33 21.47 -14.46
C HIS A 365 13.16 20.85 -13.31
N LEU A 366 13.53 19.58 -13.45
CA LEU A 366 14.39 18.84 -12.53
C LEU A 366 15.84 18.88 -13.02
N GLN A 367 16.78 19.21 -12.14
CA GLN A 367 18.21 19.15 -12.44
C GLN A 367 18.83 17.89 -11.87
N TYR A 368 19.53 17.15 -12.72
CA TYR A 368 20.31 15.97 -12.40
C TYR A 368 21.81 16.29 -12.54
N TYR A 369 22.54 16.18 -11.43
CA TYR A 369 23.95 16.56 -11.30
C TYR A 369 24.90 15.37 -11.53
N GLU A 370 24.44 14.14 -11.27
CA GLU A 370 25.24 12.90 -11.27
C GLU A 370 24.73 11.85 -12.27
N LYS A 371 23.49 11.94 -12.74
CA LYS A 371 22.88 11.04 -13.75
C LYS A 371 23.76 10.86 -15.00
N ASN A 372 24.54 11.87 -15.39
CA ASN A 372 25.34 11.88 -16.62
C ASN A 372 26.77 12.42 -16.41
N GLN A 373 27.58 11.70 -15.64
CA GLN A 373 29.00 12.02 -15.35
C GLN A 373 29.94 12.12 -16.59
N LYS A 374 29.43 11.97 -17.82
CA LYS A 374 30.19 12.13 -19.07
C LYS A 374 30.25 13.58 -19.56
N VAL A 375 29.43 14.47 -19.00
CA VAL A 375 29.37 15.91 -19.34
C VAL A 375 29.64 16.77 -18.10
N SER A 376 30.12 17.99 -18.30
CA SER A 376 30.49 18.92 -17.22
C SER A 376 29.36 19.88 -16.80
N TYR A 377 28.14 19.65 -17.28
CA TYR A 377 26.95 20.45 -17.01
C TYR A 377 25.83 19.52 -16.56
N PRO A 378 25.01 19.89 -15.56
CA PRO A 378 23.86 19.10 -15.16
C PRO A 378 22.91 18.84 -16.33
N GLU A 379 22.26 17.69 -16.30
CA GLU A 379 21.18 17.34 -17.21
C GLU A 379 19.87 17.91 -16.66
N GLU A 380 18.98 18.41 -17.53
CA GLU A 380 17.66 18.91 -17.13
C GLU A 380 16.57 18.02 -17.74
N VAL A 381 15.62 17.60 -16.90
CA VAL A 381 14.42 16.85 -17.31
C VAL A 381 13.20 17.73 -17.02
N SER A 382 12.32 17.87 -18.00
CA SER A 382 11.09 18.67 -17.88
C SER A 382 9.88 17.75 -17.75
N ILE A 383 9.04 17.97 -16.73
CA ILE A 383 7.80 17.23 -16.48
C ILE A 383 6.61 18.17 -16.66
N LYS A 384 5.56 17.72 -17.37
CA LYS A 384 4.26 18.40 -17.41
C LYS A 384 3.58 18.21 -16.05
N TYR A 385 3.44 19.29 -15.28
CA TYR A 385 2.96 19.22 -13.90
C TYR A 385 2.02 20.39 -13.57
N PRO A 386 0.69 20.18 -13.59
CA PRO A 386 -0.28 21.22 -13.31
C PRO A 386 -0.43 21.41 -11.79
N LYS A 387 0.16 22.49 -11.25
CA LYS A 387 -0.04 22.93 -9.85
C LYS A 387 -1.42 23.57 -9.64
N PRO A 388 -1.95 23.71 -8.41
CA PRO A 388 -3.31 24.22 -8.19
C PRO A 388 -3.60 25.58 -8.84
N GLY A 389 -4.71 25.63 -9.56
CA GLY A 389 -5.12 26.77 -10.40
C GLY A 389 -4.41 26.88 -11.76
N ALA A 390 -3.45 26.01 -12.10
CA ALA A 390 -2.90 25.91 -13.45
C ALA A 390 -3.83 25.12 -14.39
N GLN A 391 -3.59 25.21 -15.70
CA GLN A 391 -4.34 24.43 -16.68
C GLN A 391 -3.96 22.95 -16.58
N ASN A 392 -4.98 22.08 -16.56
CA ASN A 392 -4.83 20.63 -16.53
C ASN A 392 -4.84 20.06 -17.95
N PRO A 393 -4.31 18.84 -18.18
CA PRO A 393 -4.37 18.17 -19.47
C PRO A 393 -5.81 18.04 -19.96
N VAL A 394 -6.04 18.36 -21.24
CA VAL A 394 -7.37 18.21 -21.85
C VAL A 394 -7.52 16.78 -22.34
N VAL A 395 -8.32 15.99 -21.62
CA VAL A 395 -8.57 14.57 -21.91
C VAL A 395 -9.77 14.39 -22.86
N SER A 396 -9.67 13.39 -23.74
CA SER A 396 -10.75 12.95 -24.63
C SER A 396 -10.76 11.42 -24.75
N LEU A 397 -11.96 10.83 -24.88
CA LEU A 397 -12.15 9.38 -25.02
C LEU A 397 -12.37 9.03 -26.50
N HIS A 398 -11.64 8.03 -26.98
CA HIS A 398 -11.71 7.53 -28.36
C HIS A 398 -11.87 6.01 -28.35
N VAL A 399 -12.34 5.43 -29.46
CA VAL A 399 -12.44 3.99 -29.65
C VAL A 399 -11.88 3.59 -31.00
N ALA A 400 -10.87 2.71 -30.98
CA ALA A 400 -10.30 2.11 -32.16
C ALA A 400 -10.99 0.77 -32.51
N THR A 401 -10.92 0.38 -33.79
CA THR A 401 -11.45 -0.90 -34.29
C THR A 401 -10.35 -1.66 -35.06
N PRO A 402 -9.45 -2.37 -34.36
CA PRO A 402 -8.21 -2.89 -34.97
C PRO A 402 -8.45 -3.93 -36.07
N SER A 403 -9.58 -4.65 -36.00
CA SER A 403 -9.99 -5.70 -36.95
C SER A 403 -10.26 -5.23 -38.39
N SER A 404 -10.22 -3.92 -38.66
CA SER A 404 -10.49 -3.33 -39.98
C SER A 404 -9.41 -2.30 -40.39
N PRO A 405 -8.12 -2.67 -40.50
CA PRO A 405 -6.98 -1.74 -40.64
C PRO A 405 -6.96 -0.90 -41.94
N ASN A 406 -7.85 -1.17 -42.89
CA ASN A 406 -7.99 -0.41 -44.15
C ASN A 406 -9.26 0.46 -44.20
N ALA A 407 -10.01 0.57 -43.10
CA ALA A 407 -11.20 1.41 -43.02
C ALA A 407 -10.85 2.87 -42.70
N THR A 408 -11.66 3.81 -43.19
CA THR A 408 -11.68 5.18 -42.67
C THR A 408 -12.38 5.20 -41.32
N GLY A 409 -11.76 5.80 -40.29
CA GLY A 409 -12.25 5.73 -38.91
C GLY A 409 -11.63 4.59 -38.10
N LEU A 410 -10.30 4.39 -38.21
CA LEU A 410 -9.53 3.51 -37.30
C LEU A 410 -9.50 4.05 -35.86
N ASP A 411 -9.59 5.36 -35.73
CA ASP A 411 -9.75 6.15 -34.51
C ASP A 411 -11.09 6.90 -34.62
N VAL A 412 -11.90 6.87 -33.56
CA VAL A 412 -13.24 7.46 -33.49
C VAL A 412 -13.43 8.14 -32.13
N PRO A 413 -13.52 9.48 -32.04
CA PRO A 413 -13.86 10.17 -30.80
C PRO A 413 -15.28 9.84 -30.36
N VAL A 414 -15.48 9.70 -29.05
CA VAL A 414 -16.81 9.52 -28.46
C VAL A 414 -17.58 10.84 -28.47
N GLU A 415 -18.80 10.83 -29.02
CA GLU A 415 -19.72 11.95 -28.97
C GLU A 415 -20.44 12.01 -27.61
N PHE A 416 -20.29 13.10 -26.88
CA PHE A 416 -21.04 13.41 -25.65
C PHE A 416 -22.07 14.53 -25.91
N ASP A 417 -23.21 14.51 -25.22
CA ASP A 417 -24.09 15.68 -25.15
C ASP A 417 -23.38 16.82 -24.40
N MET A 418 -22.95 17.85 -25.13
CA MET A 418 -22.24 19.01 -24.58
C MET A 418 -23.06 19.81 -23.55
N ALA A 419 -24.39 19.64 -23.48
CA ALA A 419 -25.21 20.22 -22.41
C ALA A 419 -25.11 19.42 -21.09
N GLN A 420 -24.67 18.16 -21.14
CA GLN A 420 -24.53 17.24 -20.00
C GLN A 420 -23.05 16.99 -19.65
N TYR A 421 -22.13 17.24 -20.58
CA TYR A 421 -20.69 17.07 -20.43
C TYR A 421 -20.07 18.00 -19.36
N PHE A 422 -18.78 17.85 -19.06
CA PHE A 422 -17.99 18.83 -18.30
C PHE A 422 -17.09 19.61 -19.27
N PRO A 423 -16.92 20.94 -19.10
CA PRO A 423 -15.97 21.75 -19.88
C PRO A 423 -14.54 21.23 -19.83
N ASP A 424 -13.72 21.54 -20.84
CA ASP A 424 -12.34 21.04 -20.96
C ASP A 424 -11.41 21.48 -19.81
N ASP A 425 -11.72 22.58 -19.11
CA ASP A 425 -10.99 23.08 -17.95
C ASP A 425 -11.49 22.54 -16.59
N ASP A 426 -12.64 21.86 -16.57
CA ASP A 426 -13.28 21.28 -15.38
C ASP A 426 -13.53 19.75 -15.49
N ARG A 427 -13.18 19.09 -16.60
CA ARG A 427 -13.45 17.65 -16.82
C ARG A 427 -12.29 16.75 -16.40
N LEU A 428 -12.61 15.69 -15.64
CA LEU A 428 -11.76 14.51 -15.48
C LEU A 428 -12.50 13.25 -15.94
N ILE A 429 -11.84 12.36 -16.69
CA ILE A 429 -12.39 11.03 -17.06
C ILE A 429 -11.69 10.00 -16.17
N VAL A 430 -12.41 9.48 -15.18
CA VAL A 430 -11.81 8.77 -14.03
C VAL A 430 -12.04 7.24 -14.07
N GLU A 431 -12.88 6.77 -14.99
CA GLU A 431 -13.13 5.35 -15.26
C GLU A 431 -13.70 5.15 -16.67
N VAL A 432 -13.24 4.11 -17.36
CA VAL A 432 -13.83 3.57 -18.60
C VAL A 432 -13.96 2.07 -18.40
N ASN A 433 -15.17 1.53 -18.56
CA ASN A 433 -15.49 0.18 -18.12
C ASN A 433 -16.47 -0.47 -19.11
N TRP A 434 -16.03 -1.49 -19.85
CA TRP A 434 -16.87 -2.15 -20.85
C TRP A 434 -17.97 -2.99 -20.19
N VAL A 435 -19.15 -3.04 -20.81
CA VAL A 435 -20.30 -3.83 -20.32
C VAL A 435 -20.93 -4.73 -21.39
N ARG A 436 -20.54 -4.54 -22.67
CA ARG A 436 -20.83 -5.35 -23.86
C ARG A 436 -19.79 -5.01 -24.94
N GLU A 437 -19.68 -5.77 -26.03
CA GLU A 437 -18.85 -5.35 -27.19
C GLU A 437 -19.27 -3.99 -27.78
N ASP A 438 -20.56 -3.65 -27.71
CA ASP A 438 -21.14 -2.44 -28.28
C ASP A 438 -21.40 -1.32 -27.24
N ALA A 439 -20.99 -1.50 -25.97
CA ALA A 439 -21.27 -0.51 -24.91
C ALA A 439 -20.29 -0.52 -23.73
N MET A 440 -19.99 0.67 -23.22
CA MET A 440 -19.17 0.92 -22.04
C MET A 440 -19.77 2.00 -21.13
N LEU A 441 -19.58 1.85 -19.82
CA LEU A 441 -19.80 2.88 -18.84
C LEU A 441 -18.57 3.80 -18.76
N VAL A 442 -18.79 5.10 -18.65
CA VAL A 442 -17.73 6.12 -18.54
C VAL A 442 -18.04 7.01 -17.34
N ARG A 443 -17.15 7.01 -16.35
CA ARG A 443 -17.25 7.84 -15.14
C ARG A 443 -16.43 9.11 -15.33
N MET A 444 -17.04 10.26 -15.04
CA MET A 444 -16.37 11.55 -15.05
C MET A 444 -16.60 12.27 -13.74
N THR A 445 -15.62 13.05 -13.30
CA THR A 445 -15.78 14.02 -12.22
C THR A 445 -15.50 15.43 -12.73
N ASN A 446 -15.97 16.40 -11.96
CA ASN A 446 -15.52 17.79 -12.13
C ASN A 446 -14.14 17.96 -11.45
N ARG A 447 -13.35 18.98 -11.82
CA ARG A 447 -11.94 19.16 -11.40
C ARG A 447 -11.72 19.12 -9.89
N ILE A 448 -12.58 19.80 -9.12
CA ILE A 448 -12.55 19.80 -7.64
C ILE A 448 -13.23 18.57 -6.99
N GLN A 449 -13.58 17.59 -7.82
CA GLN A 449 -14.12 16.26 -7.48
C GLN A 449 -15.30 16.30 -6.50
N SER A 450 -16.21 17.25 -6.73
CA SER A 450 -17.44 17.44 -5.94
C SER A 450 -18.69 16.91 -6.65
N HIS A 451 -18.64 16.83 -7.98
CA HIS A 451 -19.69 16.30 -8.83
C HIS A 451 -19.14 15.12 -9.63
N GLN A 452 -19.93 14.05 -9.74
CA GLN A 452 -19.67 12.87 -10.57
C GLN A 452 -20.81 12.69 -11.57
N LYS A 453 -20.47 12.24 -12.78
CA LYS A 453 -21.41 11.85 -13.83
C LYS A 453 -21.01 10.47 -14.37
N LEU A 454 -21.96 9.55 -14.45
CA LEU A 454 -21.81 8.24 -15.08
C LEU A 454 -22.60 8.25 -16.39
N PHE A 455 -21.92 8.00 -17.50
CA PHE A 455 -22.51 7.94 -18.83
C PHE A 455 -22.52 6.50 -19.37
N LEU A 456 -23.54 6.15 -20.15
CA LEU A 456 -23.55 4.95 -20.98
C LEU A 456 -23.20 5.36 -22.41
N THR A 457 -22.06 4.87 -22.88
CA THR A 457 -21.56 5.05 -24.25
C THR A 457 -21.86 3.82 -25.07
N GLU A 458 -22.53 3.98 -26.21
CA GLU A 458 -22.91 2.87 -27.07
C GLU A 458 -22.56 3.12 -28.55
N LEU A 459 -22.23 2.04 -29.25
CA LEU A 459 -22.03 2.00 -30.69
C LEU A 459 -23.35 2.29 -31.43
N LYS A 460 -23.30 3.17 -32.42
CA LYS A 460 -24.40 3.53 -33.32
C LYS A 460 -23.93 3.46 -34.76
N THR A 461 -24.27 2.35 -35.42
CA THR A 461 -23.95 2.08 -36.82
C THR A 461 -24.97 2.74 -37.75
N SER A 462 -24.48 3.36 -38.82
CA SER A 462 -25.27 4.08 -39.81
C SER A 462 -24.79 3.80 -41.23
N ALA A 463 -25.56 4.18 -42.26
CA ALA A 463 -25.12 4.11 -43.65
C ALA A 463 -23.91 5.01 -43.97
N THR A 464 -23.57 5.95 -43.08
CA THR A 464 -22.43 6.87 -43.16
C THR A 464 -21.22 6.43 -42.31
N GLY A 465 -21.30 5.30 -41.60
CA GLY A 465 -20.24 4.80 -40.73
C GLY A 465 -20.71 4.47 -39.31
N ALA A 466 -19.76 4.09 -38.46
CA ALA A 466 -19.97 3.84 -37.04
C ALA A 466 -19.64 5.08 -36.20
N THR A 467 -20.41 5.33 -35.14
CA THR A 467 -20.18 6.42 -34.17
C THR A 467 -20.41 5.90 -32.76
N TRP A 468 -19.68 6.42 -31.78
CA TRP A 468 -19.92 6.12 -30.36
C TRP A 468 -20.63 7.30 -29.72
N LYS A 469 -21.82 7.08 -29.14
CA LYS A 469 -22.63 8.14 -28.53
C LYS A 469 -22.87 7.88 -27.06
N SER A 470 -22.60 8.89 -26.24
CA SER A 470 -22.63 8.82 -24.78
C SER A 470 -23.76 9.64 -24.18
N ASN A 471 -24.52 9.02 -23.27
CA ASN A 471 -25.72 9.59 -22.66
C ASN A 471 -25.59 9.52 -21.13
N LEU A 472 -25.97 10.57 -20.40
CA LEU A 472 -25.92 10.58 -18.94
C LEU A 472 -26.90 9.56 -18.35
N VAL A 473 -26.41 8.67 -17.50
CA VAL A 473 -27.23 7.74 -16.71
C VAL A 473 -27.43 8.30 -15.30
N ARG A 474 -26.33 8.64 -14.61
CA ARG A 474 -26.35 9.03 -13.20
C ARG A 474 -25.54 10.31 -12.98
N GLN A 475 -26.01 11.17 -12.09
CA GLN A 475 -25.21 12.29 -11.56
C GLN A 475 -25.27 12.27 -10.03
N ASP A 476 -24.09 12.26 -9.41
CA ASP A 476 -23.93 12.28 -7.96
C ASP A 476 -23.22 13.59 -7.56
N VAL A 477 -23.58 14.15 -6.40
CA VAL A 477 -23.00 15.40 -5.89
C VAL A 477 -22.79 15.25 -4.38
N VAL A 478 -21.64 15.68 -3.87
CA VAL A 478 -21.36 15.66 -2.43
C VAL A 478 -22.34 16.58 -1.66
N SER A 479 -22.82 16.10 -0.51
CA SER A 479 -23.70 16.84 0.39
C SER A 479 -22.93 17.65 1.46
N ASP A 480 -21.62 17.43 1.58
CA ASP A 480 -20.69 18.13 2.46
C ASP A 480 -19.63 18.92 1.66
N ASN A 481 -18.63 19.49 2.35
CA ASN A 481 -17.52 20.19 1.71
C ASN A 481 -16.45 19.26 1.09
N GLY A 482 -16.64 17.94 1.18
CA GLY A 482 -15.65 16.92 0.83
C GLY A 482 -15.54 16.65 -0.67
N TRP A 483 -15.30 15.39 -1.03
CA TRP A 483 -15.06 14.93 -2.40
C TRP A 483 -15.83 13.63 -2.69
N ILE A 484 -16.01 13.32 -3.97
CA ILE A 484 -16.45 12.01 -4.46
C ILE A 484 -15.26 11.05 -4.27
N ASN A 485 -15.46 9.97 -3.53
CA ASN A 485 -14.39 9.04 -3.21
C ASN A 485 -14.31 7.90 -4.26
N ARG A 486 -13.18 7.78 -4.96
CA ARG A 486 -12.90 6.68 -5.90
C ARG A 486 -12.51 5.43 -5.09
N LEU A 487 -13.51 4.75 -4.53
CA LEU A 487 -13.31 3.62 -3.61
C LEU A 487 -12.76 2.38 -4.32
N GLN A 488 -13.28 2.08 -5.51
CA GLN A 488 -12.79 1.08 -6.47
C GLN A 488 -13.53 1.28 -7.82
N PRO A 489 -13.10 0.64 -8.92
CA PRO A 489 -13.86 0.59 -10.17
C PRO A 489 -15.24 -0.07 -10.00
N ILE A 490 -16.09 0.14 -11.00
CA ILE A 490 -17.32 -0.63 -11.22
C ILE A 490 -16.94 -2.10 -11.48
N VAL A 491 -17.65 -3.02 -10.83
CA VAL A 491 -17.56 -4.45 -11.13
C VAL A 491 -18.75 -4.82 -12.00
N PHE A 492 -18.49 -5.16 -13.26
CA PHE A 492 -19.53 -5.64 -14.16
C PHE A 492 -20.09 -7.00 -13.69
N VAL A 493 -21.37 -7.23 -13.98
CA VAL A 493 -22.10 -8.44 -13.62
C VAL A 493 -22.86 -8.95 -14.86
N PRO A 494 -22.30 -9.94 -15.60
CA PRO A 494 -22.82 -10.37 -16.90
C PRO A 494 -24.19 -11.06 -16.80
N PRO A 495 -24.97 -11.17 -17.89
CA PRO A 495 -26.23 -11.91 -17.89
C PRO A 495 -26.03 -13.42 -17.59
N SER A 496 -26.75 -13.97 -16.60
CA SER A 496 -26.71 -15.41 -16.28
C SER A 496 -28.09 -16.04 -16.34
N LYS A 497 -28.26 -16.98 -17.30
CA LYS A 497 -29.47 -17.80 -17.42
C LYS A 497 -29.67 -18.76 -16.24
N ALA A 498 -28.60 -19.13 -15.54
CA ALA A 498 -28.65 -20.05 -14.41
C ALA A 498 -29.38 -19.45 -13.19
N VAL A 499 -29.19 -18.15 -12.93
CA VAL A 499 -29.86 -17.38 -11.88
C VAL A 499 -30.92 -16.41 -12.42
N GLY A 500 -31.39 -16.62 -13.65
CA GLY A 500 -32.48 -15.85 -14.27
C GLY A 500 -32.18 -14.38 -14.61
N ARG A 501 -30.93 -13.94 -14.49
CA ARG A 501 -30.48 -12.56 -14.75
C ARG A 501 -30.33 -12.33 -16.26
N GLN A 502 -31.27 -11.59 -16.86
CA GLN A 502 -31.32 -11.37 -18.31
C GLN A 502 -30.55 -10.14 -18.79
N ASN A 503 -30.43 -9.10 -17.94
CA ASN A 503 -29.82 -7.82 -18.31
C ASN A 503 -28.35 -7.75 -17.87
N PRO A 504 -27.50 -6.97 -18.58
CA PRO A 504 -26.22 -6.53 -18.05
C PRO A 504 -26.44 -5.65 -16.82
N SER A 505 -25.69 -5.90 -15.76
CA SER A 505 -25.85 -5.28 -14.44
C SER A 505 -24.48 -4.93 -13.85
N TYR A 506 -24.41 -4.16 -12.75
CA TYR A 506 -23.13 -3.81 -12.14
C TYR A 506 -23.20 -3.65 -10.61
N LEU A 507 -22.02 -3.73 -9.99
CA LEU A 507 -21.75 -3.43 -8.59
C LEU A 507 -20.85 -2.21 -8.49
N GLU A 508 -21.05 -1.41 -7.45
CA GLU A 508 -20.20 -0.28 -7.11
C GLU A 508 -20.05 -0.22 -5.58
N VAL A 509 -18.87 0.08 -5.07
CA VAL A 509 -18.72 0.40 -3.64
C VAL A 509 -18.98 1.88 -3.45
N MET A 510 -20.06 2.20 -2.73
CA MET A 510 -20.58 3.55 -2.55
C MET A 510 -20.79 3.83 -1.07
N GLU A 511 -20.70 5.10 -0.66
CA GLU A 511 -21.06 5.51 0.70
C GLU A 511 -22.59 5.48 0.88
N ASP A 512 -23.06 4.82 1.95
CA ASP A 512 -24.48 4.71 2.29
C ASP A 512 -25.04 5.99 2.96
N GLU A 513 -26.30 5.96 3.42
CA GLU A 513 -26.91 7.09 4.14
C GLU A 513 -26.25 7.42 5.50
N ASN A 514 -25.43 6.51 6.04
CA ASN A 514 -24.61 6.72 7.23
C ASN A 514 -23.17 7.17 6.90
N GLY A 515 -22.80 7.21 5.62
CA GLY A 515 -21.47 7.55 5.14
C GLY A 515 -20.47 6.39 5.15
N TYR A 516 -20.91 5.13 5.23
CA TYR A 516 -20.03 3.96 5.21
C TYR A 516 -20.02 3.30 3.82
N ALA A 517 -18.82 2.97 3.32
CA ALA A 517 -18.63 2.35 2.01
C ALA A 517 -19.18 0.92 1.98
N HIS A 518 -20.22 0.69 1.20
CA HIS A 518 -20.93 -0.58 1.07
C HIS A 518 -21.19 -0.97 -0.40
N ILE A 519 -21.52 -2.24 -0.64
CA ILE A 519 -21.74 -2.76 -1.99
C ILE A 519 -23.16 -2.41 -2.45
N ALA A 520 -23.26 -1.48 -3.40
CA ALA A 520 -24.46 -1.16 -4.14
C ALA A 520 -24.59 -2.06 -5.38
N TYR A 521 -25.79 -2.58 -5.65
CA TYR A 521 -26.10 -3.39 -6.83
C TYR A 521 -27.14 -2.71 -7.72
N PHE A 522 -26.80 -2.58 -9.00
CA PHE A 522 -27.60 -1.93 -10.04
C PHE A 522 -28.03 -2.98 -11.07
N SER A 523 -29.31 -3.37 -11.04
CA SER A 523 -29.82 -4.50 -11.85
C SER A 523 -29.83 -4.25 -13.37
N THR A 524 -29.63 -3.00 -13.81
CA THR A 524 -29.37 -2.64 -15.21
C THR A 524 -28.28 -1.57 -15.28
N VAL A 525 -27.51 -1.53 -16.38
CA VAL A 525 -26.54 -0.45 -16.68
C VAL A 525 -27.17 0.95 -16.86
N THR A 526 -28.49 1.03 -16.87
CA THR A 526 -29.28 2.27 -16.97
C THR A 526 -29.92 2.72 -15.64
N GLU A 527 -29.67 2.01 -14.53
CA GLU A 527 -30.22 2.40 -13.23
C GLU A 527 -29.60 3.69 -12.68
N VAL A 528 -30.47 4.62 -12.29
CA VAL A 528 -30.09 5.92 -11.70
C VAL A 528 -29.72 5.83 -10.22
N LYS A 529 -30.02 4.71 -9.54
CA LYS A 529 -29.79 4.46 -8.11
C LYS A 529 -29.59 2.97 -7.84
N PRO A 530 -28.95 2.59 -6.72
CA PRO A 530 -28.84 1.19 -6.31
C PRO A 530 -30.23 0.53 -6.21
N THR A 531 -30.39 -0.62 -6.85
CA THR A 531 -31.59 -1.47 -6.74
C THR A 531 -31.58 -2.35 -5.49
N ALA A 532 -30.38 -2.63 -4.95
CA ALA A 532 -30.18 -3.22 -3.63
C ALA A 532 -28.85 -2.75 -3.03
N TRP A 533 -28.73 -2.81 -1.71
CA TRP A 533 -27.46 -2.78 -1.00
C TRP A 533 -27.18 -4.18 -0.47
N LEU A 534 -26.05 -4.78 -0.83
CA LEU A 534 -25.71 -6.16 -0.44
C LEU A 534 -25.02 -6.21 0.94
N THR A 535 -24.56 -5.07 1.44
CA THR A 535 -23.92 -4.92 2.75
C THR A 535 -24.35 -3.62 3.43
N SER A 536 -24.28 -3.58 4.76
CA SER A 536 -24.55 -2.39 5.59
C SER A 536 -23.94 -2.54 7.00
N GLY A 537 -23.64 -1.42 7.65
CA GLY A 537 -23.13 -1.38 9.02
C GLY A 537 -22.38 -0.08 9.35
N LEU A 538 -21.65 -0.08 10.47
CA LEU A 538 -20.71 0.99 10.86
C LEU A 538 -19.27 0.52 10.59
N TRP A 539 -19.03 0.03 9.38
CA TRP A 539 -17.77 -0.51 8.90
C TRP A 539 -17.72 -0.36 7.37
N GLU A 540 -16.54 -0.21 6.80
CA GLU A 540 -16.36 -0.03 5.35
C GLU A 540 -15.93 -1.33 4.65
N ILE A 541 -16.44 -1.56 3.43
CA ILE A 541 -15.85 -2.45 2.43
C ILE A 541 -14.45 -1.95 2.10
N ALA A 542 -13.52 -2.88 1.88
CA ALA A 542 -12.17 -2.56 1.43
C ALA A 542 -11.94 -2.87 -0.05
N ASP A 543 -12.51 -3.97 -0.57
CA ASP A 543 -12.41 -4.36 -1.99
C ASP A 543 -13.42 -5.47 -2.35
N ILE A 544 -13.93 -5.49 -3.59
CA ILE A 544 -14.66 -6.61 -4.20
C ILE A 544 -13.65 -7.48 -4.98
N VAL A 545 -13.06 -8.44 -4.28
CA VAL A 545 -11.98 -9.32 -4.78
C VAL A 545 -12.41 -10.38 -5.79
N GLY A 546 -13.69 -10.46 -6.16
CA GLY A 546 -14.18 -11.36 -7.21
C GLY A 546 -15.70 -11.49 -7.26
N ILE A 547 -16.23 -11.97 -8.38
CA ILE A 547 -17.65 -12.31 -8.54
C ILE A 547 -17.79 -13.60 -9.34
N ASP A 548 -18.65 -14.50 -8.87
CA ASP A 548 -19.15 -15.62 -9.65
C ASP A 548 -20.46 -15.20 -10.33
N GLY A 549 -20.36 -14.88 -11.64
CA GLY A 549 -21.50 -14.48 -12.45
C GLY A 549 -22.56 -15.57 -12.56
N GLU A 550 -22.16 -16.83 -12.63
CA GLU A 550 -23.06 -17.98 -12.80
C GLU A 550 -23.94 -18.25 -11.58
N ARG A 551 -23.34 -18.32 -10.40
CA ARG A 551 -23.98 -18.57 -9.09
C ARG A 551 -24.55 -17.28 -8.48
N GLY A 552 -24.11 -16.10 -8.93
CA GLY A 552 -24.53 -14.81 -8.40
C GLY A 552 -23.97 -14.51 -7.01
N ILE A 553 -22.70 -14.85 -6.77
CA ILE A 553 -22.00 -14.68 -5.49
C ILE A 553 -20.91 -13.61 -5.65
N VAL A 554 -20.89 -12.63 -4.74
CA VAL A 554 -19.90 -11.56 -4.67
C VAL A 554 -18.93 -11.85 -3.53
N TYR A 555 -17.63 -11.87 -3.81
CA TYR A 555 -16.56 -12.05 -2.84
C TYR A 555 -15.91 -10.70 -2.53
N PHE A 556 -15.74 -10.37 -1.25
CA PHE A 556 -15.26 -9.04 -0.84
C PHE A 556 -14.46 -9.09 0.46
N THR A 557 -13.56 -8.13 0.64
CA THR A 557 -12.92 -7.87 1.93
C THR A 557 -13.55 -6.68 2.65
N SER A 558 -13.65 -6.73 3.97
CA SER A 558 -14.22 -5.64 4.77
C SER A 558 -13.55 -5.44 6.12
N THR A 559 -13.88 -4.31 6.73
CA THR A 559 -13.46 -3.89 8.08
C THR A 559 -14.49 -4.24 9.16
N GLU A 560 -15.41 -5.17 8.90
CA GLU A 560 -16.50 -5.56 9.81
C GLU A 560 -16.04 -6.14 11.16
N ARG A 561 -14.81 -6.66 11.24
CA ARG A 561 -14.17 -7.06 12.52
C ARG A 561 -13.41 -5.91 13.21
N GLY A 562 -13.26 -4.76 12.57
CA GLY A 562 -12.58 -3.57 13.08
C GLY A 562 -11.85 -2.78 11.97
N PRO A 563 -11.68 -1.46 12.12
CA PRO A 563 -11.16 -0.56 11.08
C PRO A 563 -9.72 -0.90 10.64
N SER A 564 -8.91 -1.45 11.54
CA SER A 564 -7.54 -1.89 11.31
C SER A 564 -7.42 -3.33 10.78
N GLN A 565 -8.54 -4.03 10.59
CA GLN A 565 -8.61 -5.43 10.19
C GLN A 565 -9.13 -5.57 8.76
N ARG A 566 -8.87 -6.70 8.10
CA ARG A 566 -9.43 -7.03 6.79
C ARG A 566 -9.78 -8.51 6.76
N HIS A 567 -11.04 -8.86 6.54
CA HIS A 567 -11.48 -10.25 6.42
C HIS A 567 -12.22 -10.47 5.11
N LEU A 568 -12.02 -11.63 4.51
CA LEU A 568 -12.75 -12.12 3.34
C LEU A 568 -14.14 -12.63 3.72
N TYR A 569 -15.13 -12.22 2.95
CA TYR A 569 -16.53 -12.64 3.00
C TYR A 569 -17.03 -12.99 1.61
N SER A 570 -18.22 -13.59 1.53
CA SER A 570 -19.07 -13.48 0.34
C SER A 570 -20.53 -13.20 0.69
N VAL A 571 -21.31 -12.77 -0.29
CA VAL A 571 -22.76 -12.53 -0.23
C VAL A 571 -23.38 -12.80 -1.60
N HIS A 572 -24.66 -13.18 -1.66
CA HIS A 572 -25.37 -13.29 -2.93
C HIS A 572 -25.83 -11.91 -3.45
N LEU A 573 -26.07 -11.80 -4.76
CA LEU A 573 -26.58 -10.58 -5.42
C LEU A 573 -27.99 -10.14 -4.98
N ASP A 574 -28.69 -10.94 -4.18
CA ASP A 574 -29.95 -10.59 -3.51
C ASP A 574 -29.76 -10.16 -2.04
N GLY A 575 -28.51 -10.06 -1.57
CA GLY A 575 -28.14 -9.76 -0.18
C GLY A 575 -28.20 -10.97 0.76
N SER A 576 -28.57 -12.16 0.27
CA SER A 576 -28.71 -13.36 1.10
C SER A 576 -27.39 -14.10 1.34
N ASN A 577 -27.42 -15.06 2.28
CA ASN A 577 -26.35 -16.02 2.58
C ASN A 577 -24.96 -15.41 2.85
N LYS A 578 -24.88 -14.16 3.33
CA LYS A 578 -23.61 -13.52 3.72
C LYS A 578 -22.86 -14.39 4.72
N HIS A 579 -21.59 -14.71 4.43
CA HIS A 579 -20.74 -15.51 5.31
C HIS A 579 -19.27 -15.07 5.25
N ALA A 580 -18.54 -15.28 6.35
CA ALA A 580 -17.09 -15.10 6.40
C ALA A 580 -16.37 -16.31 5.80
N LEU A 581 -15.27 -16.08 5.09
CA LEU A 581 -14.44 -17.10 4.45
C LEU A 581 -13.02 -17.20 5.05
N THR A 582 -12.63 -16.26 5.93
CA THR A 582 -11.39 -16.39 6.71
C THR A 582 -11.52 -17.50 7.76
N PRO A 583 -10.54 -18.41 7.91
CA PRO A 583 -10.57 -19.37 8.99
C PRO A 583 -10.51 -18.66 10.36
N PRO A 584 -11.26 -19.12 11.38
CA PRO A 584 -11.17 -18.56 12.73
C PRO A 584 -9.76 -18.81 13.28
N MET A 585 -9.16 -17.77 13.87
CA MET A 585 -7.74 -17.78 14.20
C MET A 585 -7.52 -17.43 15.66
N ASN A 586 -7.52 -18.46 16.52
CA ASN A 586 -7.06 -18.36 17.89
C ASN A 586 -5.63 -17.79 17.90
N TYR A 587 -5.51 -16.53 18.28
CA TYR A 587 -4.26 -15.79 18.29
C TYR A 587 -3.25 -16.48 19.20
N SER A 588 -2.14 -16.96 18.63
CA SER A 588 -1.29 -17.97 19.28
C SER A 588 0.14 -17.51 19.54
N SER A 589 0.52 -16.29 19.15
CA SER A 589 1.86 -15.76 19.37
C SER A 589 1.96 -14.84 20.60
N SER A 590 3.17 -14.79 21.16
CA SER A 590 3.56 -14.20 22.45
C SER A 590 3.58 -12.66 22.51
N ILE A 591 2.86 -12.00 21.60
CA ILE A 591 2.93 -10.55 21.36
C ILE A 591 1.93 -9.76 22.23
N ILE A 592 0.87 -10.42 22.74
CA ILE A 592 -0.07 -9.82 23.70
C ILE A 592 0.64 -9.52 25.02
N LEU A 593 0.79 -8.22 25.32
CA LEU A 593 0.92 -7.75 26.70
C LEU A 593 -0.31 -8.21 27.49
N PRO A 594 -0.18 -8.74 28.72
CA PRO A 594 -1.34 -8.93 29.58
C PRO A 594 -2.13 -7.61 29.68
N PRO A 595 -3.46 -7.66 29.85
CA PRO A 595 -4.29 -6.46 29.84
C PRO A 595 -3.77 -5.47 30.87
N LEU A 596 -3.16 -4.37 30.39
CA LEU A 596 -2.81 -3.22 31.21
C LEU A 596 -4.07 -2.78 31.93
N GLU A 597 -4.11 -2.90 33.26
CA GLU A 597 -5.25 -2.55 34.11
C GLU A 597 -5.45 -1.03 34.18
N PHE A 598 -5.78 -0.41 33.05
CA PHE A 598 -6.21 0.97 32.98
C PHE A 598 -7.63 1.07 33.55
N GLN A 599 -7.71 1.52 34.79
CA GLN A 599 -8.95 1.90 35.44
C GLN A 599 -9.72 2.95 34.60
N PRO A 600 -11.05 2.89 34.59
CA PRO A 600 -11.82 3.30 33.42
C PRO A 600 -11.98 4.81 33.26
N ASN A 601 -11.59 5.33 32.10
CA ASN A 601 -11.93 6.68 31.62
C ASN A 601 -12.16 6.72 30.08
N GLY A 602 -12.92 5.75 29.57
CA GLY A 602 -13.57 5.87 28.24
C GLY A 602 -12.88 5.19 27.05
N THR A 603 -11.72 4.53 27.21
CA THR A 603 -11.15 3.72 26.12
C THR A 603 -11.99 2.45 25.90
N THR A 604 -12.76 2.40 24.83
CA THR A 604 -13.31 1.15 24.29
C THR A 604 -12.15 0.30 23.80
N ALA A 605 -11.77 -0.70 24.60
CA ALA A 605 -10.83 -1.72 24.16
C ALA A 605 -11.40 -2.45 22.94
N VAL A 606 -10.53 -2.81 21.98
CA VAL A 606 -10.82 -3.91 21.06
C VAL A 606 -11.12 -5.13 21.95
N ASP A 607 -12.22 -5.82 21.66
CA ASP A 607 -12.76 -6.89 22.52
C ASP A 607 -11.66 -7.93 22.84
N PRO A 608 -11.26 -8.11 24.13
CA PRO A 608 -10.23 -9.08 24.50
C PRO A 608 -10.66 -10.53 24.27
N ASP A 609 -11.95 -10.80 24.01
CA ASP A 609 -12.49 -12.11 23.62
C ASP A 609 -12.60 -12.30 22.08
N ALA A 610 -12.10 -11.35 21.27
CA ALA A 610 -12.12 -11.39 19.80
C ALA A 610 -11.23 -12.51 19.21
N LYS A 611 -11.80 -13.71 19.06
CA LYS A 611 -11.13 -14.94 18.57
C LYS A 611 -10.85 -14.99 17.06
N ASP A 612 -11.11 -13.89 16.34
CA ASP A 612 -11.00 -13.78 14.88
C ASP A 612 -10.20 -12.51 14.51
N ILE A 613 -8.94 -12.39 14.96
CA ILE A 613 -8.08 -11.24 14.63
C ILE A 613 -7.27 -11.51 13.35
N GLY A 614 -7.28 -10.56 12.40
CA GLY A 614 -6.37 -10.61 11.27
C GLY A 614 -6.50 -9.53 10.19
N TYR A 615 -5.52 -9.55 9.29
CA TYR A 615 -5.51 -8.82 8.03
C TYR A 615 -5.29 -9.83 6.90
N TYR A 616 -6.30 -10.02 6.05
CA TYR A 616 -6.30 -10.97 4.96
C TYR A 616 -6.45 -10.26 3.61
N THR A 617 -5.72 -10.73 2.60
CA THR A 617 -5.96 -10.41 1.18
C THR A 617 -6.35 -11.68 0.43
N ALA A 618 -7.13 -11.55 -0.64
CA ALA A 618 -7.53 -12.67 -1.48
C ALA A 618 -7.46 -12.29 -2.96
N ASN A 619 -7.12 -13.25 -3.83
CA ASN A 619 -7.11 -13.08 -5.27
C ASN A 619 -7.76 -14.30 -5.92
N PHE A 620 -8.89 -14.11 -6.62
CA PHE A 620 -9.71 -15.18 -7.19
C PHE A 620 -9.25 -15.58 -8.60
N SER A 621 -9.40 -16.86 -8.93
CA SER A 621 -9.21 -17.35 -10.30
C SER A 621 -10.35 -16.83 -11.22
N PRO A 622 -10.16 -16.74 -12.56
CA PRO A 622 -11.05 -15.97 -13.44
C PRO A 622 -12.54 -16.36 -13.45
N ARG A 623 -12.90 -17.58 -13.03
CA ARG A 623 -14.31 -18.02 -12.88
C ARG A 623 -14.68 -18.35 -11.42
N CYS A 624 -13.91 -17.81 -10.47
CA CYS A 624 -14.13 -17.91 -9.02
C CYS A 624 -14.35 -19.33 -8.46
N ALA A 625 -13.78 -20.38 -9.09
CA ALA A 625 -13.74 -21.72 -8.48
C ALA A 625 -12.63 -21.85 -7.43
N TYR A 626 -11.57 -21.03 -7.48
CA TYR A 626 -10.49 -21.00 -6.50
C TYR A 626 -10.08 -19.57 -6.12
N TYR A 627 -9.40 -19.42 -5.00
CA TYR A 627 -8.75 -18.18 -4.59
C TYR A 627 -7.48 -18.42 -3.80
N LEU A 628 -6.51 -17.52 -3.96
CA LEU A 628 -5.30 -17.45 -3.16
C LEU A 628 -5.59 -16.58 -1.93
N LEU A 629 -5.87 -17.21 -0.78
CA LEU A 629 -6.02 -16.53 0.50
C LEU A 629 -4.63 -16.29 1.11
N GLN A 630 -4.35 -15.05 1.52
CA GLN A 630 -3.11 -14.67 2.15
C GLN A 630 -3.41 -14.00 3.50
N TYR A 631 -2.94 -14.61 4.59
CA TYR A 631 -2.89 -13.95 5.89
C TYR A 631 -1.67 -13.05 5.91
N ARG A 632 -1.89 -11.74 6.01
CA ARG A 632 -0.86 -10.70 6.03
C ARG A 632 -0.46 -10.29 7.45
N GLY A 633 -1.21 -10.66 8.48
CA GLY A 633 -0.84 -10.43 9.89
C GLY A 633 -2.02 -10.37 10.87
N PRO A 634 -1.77 -10.02 12.14
CA PRO A 634 -0.51 -9.45 12.64
C PRO A 634 0.57 -10.51 13.01
N ASP A 635 0.21 -11.79 13.07
CA ASP A 635 1.18 -12.89 13.23
C ASP A 635 1.93 -13.22 11.93
N ILE A 636 2.88 -14.17 12.00
CA ILE A 636 3.72 -14.60 10.87
C ILE A 636 2.85 -14.98 9.63
N PRO A 637 3.00 -14.26 8.50
CA PRO A 637 2.19 -14.43 7.30
C PRO A 637 2.20 -15.85 6.73
N TRP A 638 1.08 -16.23 6.10
CA TRP A 638 0.94 -17.49 5.38
C TRP A 638 0.04 -17.32 4.15
N SER A 639 0.06 -18.29 3.24
CA SER A 639 -0.75 -18.28 2.02
C SER A 639 -1.24 -19.68 1.66
N ARG A 640 -2.48 -19.74 1.18
CA ARG A 640 -3.22 -20.97 0.92
C ARG A 640 -4.07 -20.77 -0.32
N VAL A 641 -4.03 -21.71 -1.27
CA VAL A 641 -5.08 -21.80 -2.29
C VAL A 641 -6.26 -22.53 -1.70
N VAL A 642 -7.47 -21.99 -1.88
CA VAL A 642 -8.73 -22.54 -1.38
C VAL A 642 -9.72 -22.66 -2.54
N LYS A 643 -10.49 -23.74 -2.59
CA LYS A 643 -11.62 -23.88 -3.51
C LYS A 643 -12.83 -23.10 -2.98
N ALA A 644 -13.56 -22.42 -3.85
CA ALA A 644 -14.60 -21.46 -3.47
C ALA A 644 -15.85 -22.06 -2.78
N ASP A 645 -15.95 -23.39 -2.71
CA ASP A 645 -16.95 -24.14 -1.94
C ASP A 645 -16.42 -24.63 -0.57
N GLY A 646 -15.14 -24.38 -0.26
CA GLY A 646 -14.45 -24.84 0.94
C GLY A 646 -14.10 -26.33 0.96
N SER A 647 -14.37 -27.10 -0.11
CA SER A 647 -14.17 -28.55 -0.13
C SER A 647 -12.71 -29.00 -0.26
N TRP A 648 -11.83 -28.11 -0.73
CA TRP A 648 -10.40 -28.37 -0.91
C TRP A 648 -9.57 -27.11 -0.61
N PHE A 649 -8.35 -27.31 -0.09
CA PHE A 649 -7.33 -26.29 0.01
C PHE A 649 -5.91 -26.89 -0.01
N GLN A 650 -4.92 -26.07 -0.31
CA GLN A 650 -3.50 -26.37 -0.18
C GLN A 650 -2.74 -25.17 0.40
N ASP A 651 -1.96 -25.39 1.45
CA ASP A 651 -1.00 -24.39 1.95
C ASP A 651 0.18 -24.29 0.98
N VAL A 652 0.52 -23.06 0.59
CA VAL A 652 1.52 -22.74 -0.45
C VAL A 652 2.64 -21.82 0.03
N ALA A 653 2.47 -21.18 1.19
CA ALA A 653 3.58 -20.62 1.98
C ALA A 653 3.22 -20.58 3.47
N ASP A 654 4.07 -21.12 4.33
CA ASP A 654 3.90 -21.12 5.80
C ASP A 654 4.81 -20.11 6.52
N ASN A 655 5.83 -19.60 5.82
CA ASN A 655 6.96 -18.84 6.37
C ASN A 655 7.70 -19.53 7.53
N GLN A 656 7.96 -20.84 7.43
CA GLN A 656 8.69 -21.60 8.47
C GLN A 656 10.03 -20.92 8.88
N ARG A 657 10.80 -20.37 7.93
CA ARG A 657 12.00 -19.56 8.23
C ARG A 657 11.73 -18.48 9.29
N LEU A 658 10.61 -17.75 9.20
CA LEU A 658 10.27 -16.72 10.18
C LEU A 658 9.89 -17.34 11.53
N ARG A 659 9.20 -18.49 11.53
CA ARG A 659 8.85 -19.24 12.74
C ARG A 659 10.09 -19.74 13.48
N ASP A 660 11.13 -20.10 12.74
CA ASP A 660 12.42 -20.55 13.30
C ASP A 660 13.26 -19.38 13.86
N ILE A 661 13.36 -18.26 13.14
CA ILE A 661 14.29 -17.18 13.52
C ILE A 661 13.69 -16.13 14.48
N LEU A 662 12.40 -15.78 14.38
CA LEU A 662 11.83 -14.71 15.22
C LEU A 662 11.92 -14.99 16.74
N PRO A 663 11.70 -16.22 17.24
CA PRO A 663 11.87 -16.53 18.66
C PRO A 663 13.28 -16.26 19.21
N LEU A 664 14.30 -16.23 18.34
CA LEU A 664 15.70 -16.03 18.74
C LEU A 664 16.03 -14.56 19.09
N TYR A 665 15.15 -13.60 18.77
CA TYR A 665 15.40 -12.16 18.92
C TYR A 665 14.47 -11.51 19.95
N ALA A 666 14.86 -10.33 20.43
CA ALA A 666 14.05 -9.45 21.27
C ALA A 666 12.98 -8.71 20.44
N VAL A 667 12.05 -9.47 19.86
CA VAL A 667 10.93 -8.94 19.05
C VAL A 667 10.03 -8.02 19.89
N PRO A 668 9.78 -6.77 19.47
CA PRO A 668 8.86 -5.87 20.16
C PRO A 668 7.44 -6.42 20.33
N LYS A 669 6.82 -6.14 21.48
CA LYS A 669 5.41 -6.45 21.72
C LYS A 669 4.55 -5.36 21.09
N ARG A 670 3.50 -5.74 20.37
CA ARG A 670 2.63 -4.84 19.60
C ARG A 670 1.23 -4.85 20.20
N LYS A 671 0.60 -3.68 20.30
CA LYS A 671 -0.79 -3.53 20.76
C LYS A 671 -1.57 -2.59 19.85
N PHE A 672 -2.77 -3.01 19.50
CA PHE A 672 -3.77 -2.19 18.81
C PHE A 672 -4.87 -1.77 19.79
N PHE A 673 -5.26 -0.50 19.76
CA PHE A 673 -6.29 0.07 20.64
C PHE A 673 -6.80 1.41 20.09
N GLN A 674 -7.71 2.05 20.80
CA GLN A 674 -8.20 3.40 20.51
C GLN A 674 -7.91 4.38 21.64
N ILE A 675 -7.68 5.65 21.29
CA ILE A 675 -7.54 6.76 22.24
C ILE A 675 -8.47 7.93 21.84
N PRO A 676 -8.96 8.74 22.79
CA PRO A 676 -9.77 9.90 22.48
C PRO A 676 -8.96 11.01 21.79
N SER A 677 -9.49 11.57 20.70
CA SER A 677 -9.03 12.84 20.10
C SER A 677 -9.29 14.05 21.00
N GLY A 678 -10.27 13.96 21.90
CA GLY A 678 -10.82 15.11 22.64
C GLY A 678 -11.90 15.89 21.85
N ALA A 679 -12.00 15.69 20.53
CA ALA A 679 -13.08 16.23 19.72
C ALA A 679 -14.41 15.51 19.99
N LYS A 680 -15.54 16.23 19.94
CA LYS A 680 -16.87 15.62 20.10
C LYS A 680 -17.31 14.94 18.80
N SER A 681 -17.99 13.81 18.93
CA SER A 681 -18.75 13.25 17.80
C SER A 681 -19.93 14.15 17.44
N ASP A 682 -20.11 14.30 16.13
CA ASP A 682 -21.24 14.88 15.43
C ASP A 682 -22.56 14.16 15.76
N GLY A 683 -23.48 14.89 16.39
CA GLY A 683 -24.88 14.48 16.62
C GLY A 683 -25.13 13.34 17.62
N LYS A 684 -24.24 12.35 17.74
CA LYS A 684 -24.48 11.10 18.50
C LYS A 684 -24.09 11.17 19.97
N GLY A 685 -23.25 12.14 20.37
CA GLY A 685 -22.88 12.38 21.76
C GLY A 685 -21.79 11.43 22.28
N GLY A 686 -20.53 11.81 22.08
CA GLY A 686 -19.36 11.08 22.52
C GLY A 686 -18.07 11.84 22.20
N VAL A 687 -16.92 11.22 22.43
CA VAL A 687 -15.61 11.70 21.95
C VAL A 687 -15.22 10.85 20.74
N LEU A 688 -14.65 11.47 19.70
CA LEU A 688 -14.14 10.73 18.53
C LEU A 688 -12.86 9.98 18.91
N ASN A 689 -12.82 8.69 18.60
CA ASN A 689 -11.68 7.82 18.88
C ASN A 689 -10.75 7.72 17.66
N MET A 690 -9.44 7.77 17.93
CA MET A 690 -8.37 7.57 16.96
C MET A 690 -7.82 6.15 17.11
N ASN A 691 -7.52 5.48 16.00
CA ASN A 691 -6.92 4.15 16.02
C ASN A 691 -5.41 4.26 16.31
N VAL A 692 -4.87 3.32 17.09
CA VAL A 692 -3.47 3.32 17.54
C VAL A 692 -2.81 1.95 17.33
N GLN A 693 -1.59 1.96 16.76
CA GLN A 693 -0.63 0.86 16.90
C GLN A 693 0.52 1.34 17.80
N MET A 694 0.79 0.62 18.89
CA MET A 694 1.97 0.84 19.74
C MET A 694 2.88 -0.39 19.73
N GLN A 695 4.18 -0.18 19.56
CA GLN A 695 5.23 -1.20 19.77
C GLN A 695 6.02 -0.82 21.04
N VAL A 696 6.26 -1.79 21.91
CA VAL A 696 7.10 -1.62 23.12
C VAL A 696 8.21 -2.66 23.17
N PRO A 697 9.34 -2.40 23.85
CA PRO A 697 10.47 -3.32 23.92
C PRO A 697 10.10 -4.71 24.48
N TYR A 698 10.87 -5.74 24.12
CA TYR A 698 10.63 -7.11 24.59
C TYR A 698 10.68 -7.21 26.13
N ASP A 699 11.57 -6.45 26.78
CA ASP A 699 11.73 -6.35 28.24
C ASP A 699 10.68 -5.45 28.93
N PHE A 700 9.72 -4.87 28.19
CA PHE A 700 8.84 -3.82 28.72
C PHE A 700 8.02 -4.26 29.95
N ASP A 701 8.18 -3.48 31.02
CA ASP A 701 7.40 -3.53 32.25
C ASP A 701 6.73 -2.16 32.48
N PRO A 702 5.37 -2.06 32.45
CA PRO A 702 4.64 -0.81 32.64
C PRO A 702 4.69 -0.28 34.08
N HIS A 703 5.15 -1.08 35.05
CA HIS A 703 5.28 -0.71 36.46
C HIS A 703 6.74 -0.42 36.86
N ALA A 704 7.70 -0.61 35.96
CA ALA A 704 9.10 -0.30 36.20
C ALA A 704 9.31 1.22 36.42
N LYS A 705 10.39 1.55 37.13
CA LYS A 705 10.86 2.95 37.25
C LYS A 705 11.48 3.50 35.94
N LYS A 706 11.69 2.64 34.93
CA LYS A 706 12.27 2.99 33.63
C LYS A 706 11.28 3.88 32.87
N LYS A 707 11.74 5.06 32.45
CA LYS A 707 10.99 5.98 31.59
C LYS A 707 11.50 5.86 30.17
N TYR A 708 10.60 5.50 29.25
CA TYR A 708 10.94 5.23 27.86
C TYR A 708 10.73 6.50 27.01
N PRO A 709 11.67 6.87 26.12
CA PRO A 709 11.43 7.87 25.10
C PRO A 709 10.42 7.35 24.06
N VAL A 710 9.74 8.25 23.35
CA VAL A 710 8.70 7.91 22.37
C VAL A 710 9.08 8.43 20.98
N LEU A 711 8.91 7.58 19.96
CA LEU A 711 8.89 8.00 18.55
C LEU A 711 7.50 7.78 17.95
N MET A 712 6.85 8.87 17.56
CA MET A 712 5.60 8.86 16.81
C MET A 712 5.90 8.83 15.30
N ARG A 713 5.32 7.89 14.55
CA ARG A 713 5.26 7.95 13.08
C ARG A 713 3.89 8.50 12.68
N VAL A 714 3.87 9.50 11.81
CA VAL A 714 2.65 10.06 11.20
C VAL A 714 2.71 9.96 9.69
N TYR A 715 1.56 9.68 9.07
CA TYR A 715 1.29 10.04 7.68
C TYR A 715 0.14 11.04 7.67
N GLY A 716 -1.10 10.57 7.91
CA GLY A 716 -2.25 11.44 8.18
C GLY A 716 -2.85 12.14 6.96
N GLY A 717 -2.43 11.75 5.74
CA GLY A 717 -3.08 12.19 4.50
C GLY A 717 -4.56 11.76 4.45
N PRO A 718 -5.44 12.52 3.77
CA PRO A 718 -6.83 12.13 3.59
C PRO A 718 -6.98 10.70 3.04
N ASN A 719 -7.96 9.96 3.57
CA ASN A 719 -8.27 8.55 3.25
C ASN A 719 -7.16 7.50 3.57
N SER A 720 -5.93 7.91 3.92
CA SER A 720 -4.84 6.99 4.31
C SER A 720 -5.15 6.13 5.55
N GLN A 721 -4.38 5.06 5.77
CA GLN A 721 -4.42 4.26 7.01
C GLN A 721 -3.07 3.58 7.29
N LEU A 722 -2.39 3.97 8.38
CA LEU A 722 -1.17 3.30 8.86
C LEU A 722 -1.42 2.26 9.97
N VAL A 723 -2.51 2.39 10.73
CA VAL A 723 -2.85 1.47 11.83
C VAL A 723 -3.58 0.25 11.27
N GLN A 724 -2.80 -0.66 10.72
CA GLN A 724 -3.25 -1.94 10.18
C GLN A 724 -2.75 -3.10 11.07
N GLN A 725 -3.56 -4.15 11.22
CA GLN A 725 -3.14 -5.39 11.89
C GLN A 725 -2.38 -6.31 10.93
N SER A 726 -1.46 -5.76 10.16
CA SER A 726 -0.54 -6.47 9.28
C SER A 726 0.79 -6.77 9.98
N TYR A 727 1.51 -7.77 9.50
CA TYR A 727 2.84 -8.12 10.00
C TYR A 727 3.87 -7.14 9.43
N SER A 728 4.71 -6.58 10.30
CA SER A 728 5.86 -5.78 9.88
C SER A 728 7.06 -5.99 10.81
N VAL A 729 8.26 -5.95 10.25
CA VAL A 729 9.51 -5.73 10.99
C VAL A 729 10.24 -4.62 10.25
N ASP A 730 10.13 -3.42 10.82
CA ASP A 730 10.39 -2.15 10.13
C ASP A 730 11.31 -1.22 10.96
N PHE A 731 11.49 0.02 10.49
CA PHE A 731 12.26 1.04 11.19
C PHE A 731 11.78 1.27 12.64
N MET A 732 10.47 1.30 12.88
CA MET A 732 9.89 1.45 14.22
C MET A 732 10.16 0.20 15.06
N THR A 733 10.17 -1.00 14.46
CA THR A 733 10.57 -2.24 15.13
C THR A 733 12.04 -2.20 15.57
N ALA A 734 12.94 -1.69 14.74
CA ALA A 734 14.34 -1.50 15.12
C ALA A 734 14.51 -0.43 16.22
N VAL A 735 13.82 0.72 16.11
CA VAL A 735 13.84 1.80 17.12
C VAL A 735 13.30 1.32 18.47
N THR A 736 12.30 0.43 18.45
CA THR A 736 11.76 -0.20 19.66
C THR A 736 12.70 -1.26 20.23
N SER A 737 13.25 -2.15 19.39
CA SER A 737 14.08 -3.29 19.83
C SER A 737 15.50 -2.87 20.20
N ALA A 738 16.27 -2.33 19.26
CA ALA A 738 17.66 -1.93 19.49
C ALA A 738 17.80 -0.52 20.10
N GLY A 739 16.82 0.37 19.88
CA GLY A 739 16.81 1.71 20.46
C GLY A 739 16.21 1.78 21.87
N GLY A 740 15.34 0.84 22.24
CA GLY A 740 14.66 0.84 23.55
C GLY A 740 13.57 1.92 23.71
N PHE A 741 13.06 2.46 22.60
CA PHE A 741 11.97 3.44 22.59
C PHE A 741 10.61 2.75 22.71
N ILE A 742 9.56 3.52 23.01
CA ILE A 742 8.19 3.17 22.62
C ILE A 742 7.94 3.76 21.23
N SER A 743 7.51 2.95 20.28
CA SER A 743 7.11 3.42 18.95
C SER A 743 5.59 3.42 18.83
N ILE A 744 5.02 4.44 18.20
CA ILE A 744 3.56 4.56 18.08
C ILE A 744 3.15 5.19 16.74
N ILE A 745 2.01 4.74 16.25
CA ILE A 745 1.31 5.23 15.06
C ILE A 745 -0.12 5.58 15.49
N VAL A 746 -0.65 6.74 15.07
CA VAL A 746 -2.00 7.19 15.38
C VAL A 746 -2.70 7.71 14.13
N ASP A 747 -3.80 7.06 13.75
CA ASP A 747 -4.67 7.45 12.65
C ASP A 747 -5.80 8.36 13.17
N GLY A 748 -5.55 9.67 13.13
CA GLY A 748 -6.51 10.73 13.47
C GLY A 748 -7.54 11.00 12.37
N ARG A 749 -8.41 11.99 12.59
CA ARG A 749 -9.41 12.50 11.63
C ARG A 749 -8.76 12.78 10.27
N GLY A 750 -9.48 12.47 9.19
CA GLY A 750 -8.96 12.48 7.82
C GLY A 750 -8.65 11.10 7.27
N THR A 751 -8.21 10.15 8.11
CA THR A 751 -7.88 8.77 7.69
C THR A 751 -9.12 7.95 7.31
N GLY A 752 -8.92 6.88 6.54
CA GLY A 752 -9.97 6.01 6.00
C GLY A 752 -10.51 4.96 6.99
N PHE A 753 -11.52 4.20 6.53
CA PHE A 753 -12.10 3.03 7.22
C PHE A 753 -12.78 3.33 8.57
N MET A 754 -13.27 4.56 8.73
CA MET A 754 -13.98 5.06 9.91
C MET A 754 -15.31 5.75 9.55
N GLY A 755 -15.69 5.76 8.27
CA GLY A 755 -16.87 6.44 7.72
C GLY A 755 -16.59 7.86 7.24
N ARG A 756 -17.41 8.35 6.30
CA ARG A 756 -17.25 9.64 5.62
C ARG A 756 -17.06 10.80 6.59
N ALA A 757 -17.85 10.87 7.67
CA ALA A 757 -17.74 11.96 8.67
C ALA A 757 -16.33 12.07 9.28
N TYR A 758 -15.65 10.95 9.54
CA TYR A 758 -14.28 10.94 10.05
C TYR A 758 -13.26 11.35 8.98
N ARG A 759 -13.50 10.91 7.73
CA ARG A 759 -12.64 11.15 6.56
C ARG A 759 -12.74 12.58 5.99
N SER A 760 -13.95 13.11 5.75
CA SER A 760 -14.14 14.42 5.10
C SER A 760 -13.96 15.63 6.02
N THR A 761 -13.78 15.42 7.33
CA THR A 761 -13.56 16.49 8.33
C THR A 761 -12.31 17.35 8.05
N VAL A 762 -11.35 16.91 7.22
CA VAL A 762 -10.15 17.69 6.82
C VAL A 762 -10.39 18.65 5.64
N ALA A 763 -11.56 18.58 4.98
CA ALA A 763 -11.81 19.29 3.72
C ALA A 763 -11.70 20.81 3.87
N ASN A 764 -11.08 21.44 2.87
CA ASN A 764 -10.74 22.87 2.79
C ASN A 764 -9.68 23.36 3.80
N HIS A 765 -9.18 22.54 4.72
CA HIS A 765 -8.23 22.98 5.76
C HIS A 765 -7.25 21.88 6.22
N LEU A 766 -6.55 21.26 5.26
CA LEU A 766 -5.49 20.27 5.51
C LEU A 766 -4.42 20.78 6.49
N GLY A 767 -3.92 19.92 7.36
CA GLY A 767 -2.91 20.21 8.39
C GLY A 767 -3.46 21.05 9.54
N SER A 768 -4.69 20.79 9.97
CA SER A 768 -5.36 21.49 11.07
C SER A 768 -5.92 20.51 12.10
N VAL A 769 -7.01 19.81 11.78
CA VAL A 769 -7.65 18.83 12.68
C VAL A 769 -6.78 17.58 12.89
N GLU A 770 -5.98 17.24 11.89
CA GLU A 770 -5.00 16.16 11.95
C GLU A 770 -3.88 16.51 12.95
N VAL A 771 -3.55 17.80 13.08
CA VAL A 771 -2.50 18.32 13.97
C VAL A 771 -3.01 18.38 15.41
N GLU A 772 -4.27 18.79 15.62
CA GLU A 772 -4.96 18.65 16.91
C GLU A 772 -4.90 17.20 17.42
N ASP A 773 -5.12 16.23 16.53
CA ASP A 773 -5.18 14.81 16.85
C ASP A 773 -3.81 14.21 17.23
N GLN A 774 -2.74 14.56 16.50
CA GLN A 774 -1.37 14.17 16.90
C GLN A 774 -0.94 14.85 18.21
N ILE A 775 -1.38 16.09 18.46
CA ILE A 775 -1.18 16.79 19.73
C ILE A 775 -1.94 16.10 20.87
N ALA A 776 -3.19 15.69 20.66
CA ALA A 776 -3.98 14.95 21.64
C ALA A 776 -3.34 13.59 21.98
N ALA A 777 -2.82 12.87 20.98
CA ALA A 777 -2.05 11.65 21.18
C ALA A 777 -0.80 11.88 22.04
N ALA A 778 -0.03 12.96 21.78
CA ALA A 778 1.12 13.33 22.61
C ALA A 778 0.72 13.72 24.05
N GLN A 779 -0.43 14.37 24.25
CA GLN A 779 -0.96 14.64 25.59
C GLN A 779 -1.35 13.36 26.33
N TRP A 780 -1.96 12.38 25.65
CA TRP A 780 -2.27 11.06 26.21
C TRP A 780 -1.01 10.28 26.56
N LEU A 781 0.03 10.33 25.70
CA LEU A 781 1.35 9.72 25.95
C LEU A 781 2.02 10.29 27.21
N ARG A 782 2.01 11.61 27.40
CA ARG A 782 2.60 12.26 28.59
C ARG A 782 1.93 11.88 29.92
N GLN A 783 0.71 11.34 29.89
CA GLN A 783 -0.01 10.85 31.07
C GLN A 783 0.37 9.41 31.44
N GLN A 784 1.09 8.68 30.57
CA GLN A 784 1.42 7.27 30.81
C GLN A 784 2.53 7.12 31.87
N PRO A 785 2.39 6.22 32.85
CA PRO A 785 3.34 6.10 33.97
C PRO A 785 4.74 5.64 33.55
N TYR A 786 4.89 5.03 32.37
CA TYR A 786 6.14 4.54 31.78
C TYR A 786 6.76 5.47 30.72
N VAL A 787 6.06 6.53 30.27
CA VAL A 787 6.59 7.47 29.26
C VAL A 787 7.49 8.53 29.90
N ASP A 788 8.57 8.88 29.20
CA ASP A 788 9.35 10.08 29.45
C ASP A 788 8.72 11.30 28.76
N ALA A 789 8.02 12.12 29.54
CA ALA A 789 7.30 13.29 29.06
C ALA A 789 8.22 14.44 28.57
N SER A 790 9.54 14.28 28.59
CA SER A 790 10.53 15.21 27.99
C SER A 790 11.13 14.71 26.67
N ARG A 791 10.92 13.44 26.31
CA ARG A 791 11.54 12.77 25.16
C ARG A 791 10.50 12.14 24.25
N ILE A 792 9.66 12.99 23.65
CA ILE A 792 8.70 12.63 22.60
C ILE A 792 9.16 13.25 21.28
N ALA A 793 9.32 12.40 20.26
CA ALA A 793 9.69 12.74 18.90
C ALA A 793 8.55 12.41 17.93
N ILE A 794 8.46 13.14 16.81
CA ILE A 794 7.57 12.81 15.68
C ILE A 794 8.34 12.76 14.36
N TRP A 795 7.97 11.85 13.47
CA TRP A 795 8.49 11.82 12.11
C TRP A 795 7.45 11.37 11.06
N GLY A 796 7.70 11.75 9.80
CA GLY A 796 6.99 11.23 8.64
C GLY A 796 7.65 11.61 7.31
N TRP A 797 7.12 11.03 6.23
CA TRP A 797 7.54 11.22 4.83
C TRP A 797 6.37 11.80 4.01
N SER A 798 6.60 12.59 2.97
CA SER A 798 5.54 13.14 2.09
C SER A 798 4.49 13.94 2.88
N TYR A 799 3.21 13.56 2.84
CA TYR A 799 2.17 14.13 3.72
C TYR A 799 2.50 13.96 5.21
N GLY A 800 3.10 12.83 5.59
CA GLY A 800 3.66 12.63 6.94
C GLY A 800 4.78 13.63 7.28
N GLY A 801 5.58 14.02 6.29
CA GLY A 801 6.58 15.07 6.44
C GLY A 801 5.93 16.44 6.66
N TYR A 802 4.89 16.76 5.88
CA TYR A 802 4.04 17.94 6.11
C TYR A 802 3.43 17.92 7.51
N MET A 803 2.85 16.80 7.94
CA MET A 803 2.26 16.63 9.27
C MET A 803 3.25 16.78 10.41
N ALA A 804 4.44 16.15 10.33
CA ALA A 804 5.50 16.35 11.30
C ALA A 804 5.93 17.84 11.36
N THR A 805 5.97 18.52 10.21
CA THR A 805 6.31 19.95 10.11
C THR A 805 5.22 20.84 10.71
N LYS A 806 3.92 20.60 10.45
CA LYS A 806 2.79 21.34 11.04
C LYS A 806 2.66 21.10 12.55
N VAL A 807 2.99 19.90 13.04
CA VAL A 807 3.04 19.60 14.49
C VAL A 807 4.16 20.37 15.20
N VAL A 808 5.30 20.62 14.54
CA VAL A 808 6.35 21.52 15.05
C VAL A 808 5.90 22.98 15.00
N GLU A 809 5.34 23.44 13.87
CA GLU A 809 4.78 24.79 13.71
C GLU A 809 3.76 25.13 14.81
N ALA A 810 2.89 24.18 15.16
CA ALA A 810 1.87 24.34 16.20
C ALA A 810 2.44 24.56 17.63
N ASN A 811 3.76 24.49 17.83
CA ASN A 811 4.47 25.07 18.99
C ASN A 811 3.93 24.57 20.36
N SER A 812 3.41 23.34 20.40
CA SER A 812 2.62 22.79 21.52
C SER A 812 3.41 22.52 22.80
N GLY A 813 4.75 22.56 22.75
CA GLY A 813 5.63 22.20 23.88
C GLY A 813 5.57 20.72 24.28
N LEU A 814 4.99 19.86 23.43
CA LEU A 814 4.89 18.41 23.66
C LEU A 814 6.01 17.61 22.98
N PHE A 815 6.51 18.10 21.85
CA PHE A 815 7.52 17.45 21.03
C PHE A 815 8.88 18.12 21.20
N ALA A 816 9.89 17.33 21.55
CA ALA A 816 11.28 17.78 21.67
C ALA A 816 12.06 17.61 20.35
N VAL A 817 11.58 16.73 19.46
CA VAL A 817 12.16 16.43 18.14
C VAL A 817 11.06 16.33 17.09
N GLY A 818 11.29 16.91 15.91
CA GLY A 818 10.51 16.67 14.70
C GLY A 818 11.42 16.31 13.53
N MET A 819 11.02 15.35 12.69
CA MET A 819 11.78 14.94 11.50
C MET A 819 10.86 14.80 10.29
N ALA A 820 11.20 15.44 9.17
CA ALA A 820 10.37 15.46 7.97
C ALA A 820 11.19 15.08 6.74
N VAL A 821 10.78 14.02 6.04
CA VAL A 821 11.34 13.60 4.75
C VAL A 821 10.39 14.00 3.62
N ALA A 822 10.94 14.58 2.55
CA ALA A 822 10.19 15.06 1.38
C ALA A 822 8.86 15.78 1.71
N PRO A 823 8.81 16.76 2.65
CA PRO A 823 7.54 17.32 3.09
C PRO A 823 6.94 18.26 2.05
N VAL A 824 5.61 18.18 1.87
CA VAL A 824 4.85 19.34 1.38
C VAL A 824 4.96 20.45 2.43
N THR A 825 5.07 21.71 1.99
CA THR A 825 5.21 22.88 2.89
C THR A 825 4.29 24.04 2.52
N ASP A 826 3.73 23.99 1.31
CA ASP A 826 2.76 24.93 0.77
C ASP A 826 1.96 24.18 -0.30
N TRP A 827 0.65 24.05 -0.12
CA TRP A 827 -0.20 23.29 -1.04
C TRP A 827 -0.26 23.89 -2.45
N ARG A 828 0.22 25.13 -2.66
CA ARG A 828 0.41 25.72 -4.00
C ARG A 828 1.60 25.13 -4.78
N TYR A 829 2.45 24.31 -4.15
CA TYR A 829 3.63 23.71 -4.78
C TYR A 829 3.48 22.23 -5.17
N TYR A 830 2.42 21.57 -4.72
CA TYR A 830 2.05 20.19 -5.10
C TYR A 830 1.18 20.21 -6.38
N ASP A 831 0.58 19.09 -6.79
CA ASP A 831 -0.25 19.00 -8.00
C ASP A 831 -1.69 19.52 -7.78
N SER A 832 -2.42 19.69 -8.88
CA SER A 832 -3.80 20.19 -8.89
C SER A 832 -4.87 19.14 -8.57
N ILE A 833 -4.70 17.88 -8.92
CA ILE A 833 -5.72 16.84 -8.77
C ILE A 833 -5.84 16.41 -7.31
N TYR A 834 -4.72 16.07 -6.66
CA TYR A 834 -4.69 15.79 -5.22
C TYR A 834 -5.19 17.00 -4.44
N THR A 835 -4.56 18.15 -4.68
CA THR A 835 -4.77 19.29 -3.80
C THR A 835 -6.17 19.87 -3.96
N GLU A 836 -6.70 19.99 -5.18
CA GLU A 836 -8.03 20.58 -5.37
C GLU A 836 -9.18 19.63 -5.03
N ARG A 837 -8.96 18.31 -4.98
CA ARG A 837 -9.87 17.33 -4.36
C ARG A 837 -10.20 17.74 -2.92
N TYR A 838 -9.16 18.01 -2.13
CA TYR A 838 -9.29 18.27 -0.69
C TYR A 838 -9.42 19.76 -0.33
N MET A 839 -8.73 20.66 -1.05
CA MET A 839 -8.65 22.10 -0.76
C MET A 839 -9.45 22.98 -1.71
N LYS A 840 -9.97 22.45 -2.83
CA LYS A 840 -10.54 23.21 -3.97
C LYS A 840 -9.51 24.15 -4.61
N THR A 841 -9.86 24.87 -5.67
CA THR A 841 -8.90 25.81 -6.32
C THR A 841 -8.43 26.90 -5.34
N PRO A 842 -7.21 27.46 -5.50
CA PRO A 842 -6.74 28.63 -4.73
C PRO A 842 -7.66 29.86 -4.85
N ARG A 843 -8.42 29.96 -5.95
CA ARG A 843 -9.45 31.01 -6.15
C ARG A 843 -10.70 30.79 -5.30
N MET A 844 -11.05 29.54 -4.99
CA MET A 844 -12.24 29.18 -4.21
C MET A 844 -11.97 29.13 -2.71
N ASN A 845 -10.73 28.81 -2.30
CA ASN A 845 -10.36 28.62 -0.90
C ASN A 845 -9.02 29.31 -0.53
N PRO A 846 -8.83 30.62 -0.79
CA PRO A 846 -7.55 31.30 -0.56
C PRO A 846 -7.11 31.22 0.91
N GLU A 847 -8.05 31.39 1.85
CA GLU A 847 -7.77 31.26 3.29
C GLU A 847 -7.32 29.86 3.70
N GLY A 848 -7.81 28.80 3.03
CA GLY A 848 -7.39 27.43 3.30
C GLY A 848 -5.91 27.24 2.98
N TYR A 849 -5.48 27.63 1.77
CA TYR A 849 -4.07 27.57 1.36
C TYR A 849 -3.15 28.40 2.27
N ASP A 850 -3.57 29.59 2.69
CA ASP A 850 -2.76 30.46 3.55
C ASP A 850 -2.66 29.98 5.00
N LYS A 851 -3.60 29.15 5.50
CA LYS A 851 -3.57 28.54 6.84
C LYS A 851 -2.87 27.17 6.85
N SER A 852 -2.98 26.41 5.76
CA SER A 852 -2.35 25.10 5.62
C SER A 852 -0.85 25.21 5.30
N MET A 853 -0.40 26.25 4.58
CA MET A 853 1.02 26.60 4.44
C MET A 853 1.79 26.58 5.78
N VAL A 854 3.03 26.09 5.77
CA VAL A 854 4.00 26.19 6.88
C VAL A 854 4.65 27.58 6.87
N ARG A 855 4.37 28.39 7.89
CA ARG A 855 4.66 29.84 7.92
C ARG A 855 5.04 30.39 9.30
N GLU A 856 4.55 29.81 10.40
CA GLU A 856 4.83 30.28 11.77
C GLU A 856 6.12 29.62 12.29
N MET A 857 7.20 30.38 12.47
CA MET A 857 8.53 29.80 12.69
C MET A 857 8.90 29.53 14.16
N GLU A 858 8.10 30.02 15.14
CA GLU A 858 8.44 29.99 16.57
C GLU A 858 8.65 28.58 17.15
N GLY A 859 7.86 27.59 16.69
CA GLY A 859 8.00 26.19 17.13
C GLY A 859 9.36 25.57 16.76
N PHE A 860 9.94 26.00 15.64
CA PHE A 860 11.24 25.55 15.14
C PHE A 860 12.43 26.17 15.88
N GLU A 861 12.22 27.15 16.78
CA GLU A 861 13.25 27.55 17.74
C GLU A 861 13.37 26.52 18.87
N LYS A 862 12.24 25.99 19.34
CA LYS A 862 12.14 25.21 20.59
C LYS A 862 12.31 23.70 20.35
N THR A 863 11.81 23.19 19.22
CA THR A 863 11.89 21.79 18.85
C THR A 863 13.09 21.55 17.92
N LYS A 864 13.91 20.53 18.20
CA LYS A 864 15.01 20.14 17.31
C LYS A 864 14.42 19.59 16.01
N PHE A 865 14.71 20.20 14.87
CA PHE A 865 14.11 19.82 13.58
C PHE A 865 15.12 19.22 12.60
N LEU A 866 14.74 18.14 11.92
CA LEU A 866 15.48 17.57 10.80
C LEU A 866 14.61 17.61 9.54
N LEU A 867 15.16 18.17 8.47
CA LEU A 867 14.54 18.25 7.15
C LEU A 867 15.37 17.43 6.16
N VAL A 868 14.74 16.53 5.41
CA VAL A 868 15.40 15.65 4.43
C VAL A 868 14.67 15.71 3.09
N HIS A 869 15.40 15.76 1.98
CA HIS A 869 14.79 15.86 0.64
C HIS A 869 15.75 15.42 -0.48
N GLY A 870 15.22 14.86 -1.58
CA GLY A 870 15.96 14.63 -2.82
C GLY A 870 16.03 15.89 -3.69
N THR A 871 17.06 16.06 -4.54
CA THR A 871 17.08 17.21 -5.49
C THR A 871 16.20 17.00 -6.71
N ALA A 872 15.93 15.74 -7.06
CA ALA A 872 15.16 15.34 -8.23
C ALA A 872 13.81 14.70 -7.86
N ASP A 873 13.24 15.13 -6.72
CA ASP A 873 11.90 14.74 -6.27
C ASP A 873 10.86 15.29 -7.26
N ASP A 874 10.31 14.38 -8.06
CA ASP A 874 9.34 14.59 -9.13
C ASP A 874 7.89 14.72 -8.62
N ASN A 875 7.63 14.24 -7.41
CA ASN A 875 6.31 14.30 -6.78
C ASN A 875 6.18 15.49 -5.83
N VAL A 876 6.85 15.43 -4.67
CA VAL A 876 6.89 16.53 -3.70
C VAL A 876 8.10 17.40 -4.00
N HIS A 877 8.04 18.14 -5.10
CA HIS A 877 9.12 19.02 -5.56
C HIS A 877 9.98 19.68 -4.48
N PHE A 878 11.32 19.60 -4.63
CA PHE A 878 12.34 20.19 -3.74
C PHE A 878 12.12 21.69 -3.43
N GLN A 879 11.39 22.40 -4.30
CA GLN A 879 10.79 23.72 -4.05
C GLN A 879 10.21 23.88 -2.63
N ASN A 880 9.58 22.83 -2.10
CA ASN A 880 9.02 22.79 -0.75
C ASN A 880 10.11 22.97 0.33
N THR A 881 11.14 22.11 0.36
CA THR A 881 12.26 22.25 1.29
C THR A 881 12.99 23.58 1.09
N ALA A 882 13.23 24.00 -0.14
CA ALA A 882 13.90 25.27 -0.43
C ALA A 882 13.11 26.49 0.14
N SER A 883 11.79 26.51 -0.01
CA SER A 883 10.91 27.56 0.51
C SER A 883 10.88 27.57 2.04
N LEU A 884 10.78 26.40 2.69
CA LEU A 884 10.83 26.31 4.15
C LEU A 884 12.19 26.72 4.72
N VAL A 885 13.31 26.30 4.11
CA VAL A 885 14.66 26.72 4.51
C VAL A 885 14.84 28.23 4.37
N TRP A 886 14.28 28.85 3.34
CA TRP A 886 14.26 30.31 3.19
C TRP A 886 13.45 30.99 4.31
N ARG A 887 12.26 30.47 4.65
CA ARG A 887 11.42 30.98 5.76
C ARG A 887 12.12 30.86 7.12
N LEU A 888 12.74 29.71 7.41
CA LEU A 888 13.52 29.46 8.63
C LEU A 888 14.73 30.41 8.73
N THR A 889 15.50 30.55 7.64
CA THR A 889 16.68 31.44 7.58
C THR A 889 16.27 32.91 7.75
N GLY A 890 15.20 33.35 7.08
CA GLY A 890 14.70 34.72 7.15
C GLY A 890 14.19 35.14 8.53
N ASN A 891 13.71 34.18 9.33
CA ASN A 891 13.30 34.39 10.73
C ASN A 891 14.45 34.15 11.74
N GLY A 892 15.68 33.84 11.27
CA GLY A 892 16.86 33.68 12.12
C GLY A 892 16.91 32.37 12.90
N ILE A 893 16.06 31.39 12.56
CA ILE A 893 15.98 30.08 13.21
C ILE A 893 17.29 29.31 13.02
N ARG A 894 17.74 28.57 14.05
CA ARG A 894 19.02 27.81 14.03
C ARG A 894 18.93 26.40 14.59
N ASN A 895 17.79 25.98 15.16
CA ASN A 895 17.63 24.68 15.82
C ASN A 895 17.19 23.58 14.83
N TYR A 896 17.67 23.65 13.58
CA TYR A 896 17.34 22.70 12.52
C TYR A 896 18.57 22.21 11.75
N ARG A 897 18.45 21.03 11.14
CA ARG A 897 19.40 20.48 10.16
C ARG A 897 18.67 20.20 8.85
N VAL A 898 19.40 20.29 7.74
CA VAL A 898 18.93 19.87 6.42
C VAL A 898 19.90 18.84 5.86
N GLN A 899 19.38 17.70 5.42
CA GLN A 899 20.11 16.79 4.54
C GLN A 899 19.45 16.82 3.16
N VAL A 900 20.28 16.92 2.13
CA VAL A 900 19.84 16.81 0.74
C VAL A 900 20.49 15.58 0.11
N TYR A 901 19.74 14.82 -0.68
CA TYR A 901 20.26 13.70 -1.45
C TYR A 901 20.21 14.03 -2.95
N THR A 902 21.38 14.13 -3.56
CA THR A 902 21.56 14.46 -4.97
C THR A 902 20.88 13.42 -5.87
N ASP A 903 20.22 13.89 -6.93
CA ASP A 903 19.56 13.12 -7.99
C ASP A 903 18.49 12.11 -7.52
N SER A 904 18.12 12.18 -6.25
CA SER A 904 17.11 11.33 -5.62
C SER A 904 15.69 11.77 -5.97
N ASP A 905 14.90 10.80 -6.42
CA ASP A 905 13.45 10.87 -6.60
C ASP A 905 12.71 10.79 -5.24
N HIS A 906 11.37 10.80 -5.27
CA HIS A 906 10.55 10.78 -4.05
C HIS A 906 10.79 9.55 -3.14
N SER A 907 11.26 8.44 -3.71
CA SER A 907 11.64 7.22 -2.97
C SER A 907 13.09 7.23 -2.44
N MET A 908 13.87 8.28 -2.72
CA MET A 908 15.29 8.41 -2.39
C MET A 908 16.15 7.30 -3.00
N SER A 909 15.88 6.91 -4.25
CA SER A 909 16.52 5.73 -4.87
C SER A 909 17.97 5.95 -5.30
N ALA A 910 18.35 7.17 -5.69
CA ALA A 910 19.68 7.47 -6.24
C ALA A 910 20.80 7.30 -5.20
N GLY A 911 21.93 6.72 -5.63
CA GLY A 911 23.12 6.53 -4.79
C GLY A 911 22.93 5.65 -3.54
N GLY A 912 21.78 4.98 -3.40
CA GLY A 912 21.40 4.25 -2.17
C GLY A 912 20.85 5.13 -1.04
N ALA A 913 20.48 6.39 -1.34
CA ALA A 913 20.09 7.41 -0.36
C ALA A 913 19.03 6.95 0.65
N ASN A 914 18.01 6.20 0.23
CA ASN A 914 16.93 5.68 1.08
C ASN A 914 17.43 5.01 2.37
N ARG A 915 18.46 4.16 2.27
CA ARG A 915 19.09 3.51 3.42
C ARG A 915 19.70 4.52 4.40
N GLU A 916 20.36 5.54 3.85
CA GLU A 916 21.03 6.57 4.64
C GLU A 916 20.06 7.58 5.25
N VAL A 917 18.89 7.81 4.64
CA VAL A 917 17.77 8.56 5.28
C VAL A 917 17.39 7.88 6.59
N TYR A 918 17.22 6.55 6.57
CA TYR A 918 16.87 5.78 7.77
C TYR A 918 17.98 5.75 8.84
N VAL A 919 19.25 5.70 8.42
CA VAL A 919 20.39 5.88 9.33
C VAL A 919 20.42 7.28 9.94
N LEU A 920 20.13 8.32 9.16
CA LEU A 920 20.10 9.71 9.62
C LEU A 920 18.93 9.99 10.59
N LEU A 921 17.73 9.48 10.31
CA LEU A 921 16.57 9.57 11.22
C LEU A 921 16.87 8.92 12.57
N TRP A 922 17.54 7.75 12.55
CA TRP A 922 18.01 7.06 13.75
C TRP A 922 19.02 7.90 14.53
N ASP A 923 20.11 8.31 13.89
CA ASP A 923 21.19 9.04 14.56
C ASP A 923 20.71 10.38 15.11
N PHE A 924 19.84 11.09 14.39
CA PHE A 924 19.29 12.37 14.85
C PHE A 924 18.41 12.22 16.09
N VAL A 925 17.50 11.23 16.15
CA VAL A 925 16.66 11.06 17.35
C VAL A 925 17.46 10.55 18.55
N MET A 926 18.47 9.69 18.34
CA MET A 926 19.38 9.22 19.40
C MET A 926 20.23 10.36 19.96
N GLU A 927 20.90 11.14 19.09
CA GLU A 927 21.68 12.32 19.48
C GLU A 927 20.81 13.37 20.17
N ALA A 928 19.60 13.60 19.65
CA ALA A 928 18.70 14.61 20.17
C ALA A 928 18.25 14.32 21.62
N PHE A 929 18.14 13.04 22.00
CA PHE A 929 17.79 12.59 23.35
C PHE A 929 18.99 12.20 24.23
N GLY A 930 20.22 12.32 23.71
CA GLY A 930 21.44 12.02 24.46
C GLY A 930 21.67 10.52 24.70
N GLU A 931 20.98 9.66 23.95
CA GLU A 931 21.21 8.22 24.00
C GLU A 931 22.57 7.89 23.36
N ARG A 932 23.29 6.91 23.93
CA ARG A 932 24.51 6.43 23.30
C ARG A 932 24.15 5.76 21.98
N ARG A 933 24.91 6.03 20.90
CA ARG A 933 24.85 5.25 19.66
C ARG A 933 24.99 3.76 20.00
N ALA A 934 23.87 3.04 20.02
CA ALA A 934 23.89 1.58 19.90
C ALA A 934 24.60 1.26 18.58
N PRO A 935 25.46 0.21 18.52
CA PRO A 935 26.14 -0.14 17.29
C PRO A 935 25.09 -0.37 16.19
N ILE A 936 25.16 0.44 15.12
CA ILE A 936 24.41 0.14 13.91
C ILE A 936 25.08 -1.11 13.34
N GLY A 937 24.48 -2.27 13.64
CA GLY A 937 24.88 -3.56 13.08
C GLY A 937 24.56 -3.54 11.61
N ILE A 938 25.53 -3.09 10.82
CA ILE A 938 25.59 -3.02 9.35
C ILE A 938 26.20 -4.33 8.84
#